data_AF-A0A8J2RSR6-F1
#
_entry.id   AF-A0A8J2RSR6-F1
#
_cell.length_a   1.000
_cell.length_b   1.000
_cell.length_c   1.000
_cell.angle_alpha   90.00
_cell.angle_beta   90.00
_cell.angle_gamma   90.00
#
_symmetry.space_group_name_H-M   'P 1'
#
loop_
_entity.id
_entity.type
_entity.pdbx_description
1 polymer ?
#
loop_
_entity_poly.entity_id
_entity_poly.type
_entity_poly.pdbx_seq_one_letter_code
_entity_poly.pdbx_strand_id
1 'polypeptide(L)'
;MNLIIRTGQFPLFLFYVLLGCINQTDAANCGRCFCSEDVATSDQNVICLGVPFAEIKTTFAVNTGIGNINRFDIVPEVGDNQIPARLLGLHTVRIIHLASCGNNLMEINRNAFDSSSDTTQEFVVYDCDIKSLIWSFLDGFTRVNLLQLEGATNIQSLGTLPSLPSLKRLSITNCKGFGSLNFPGSSVSGLQNLVMTENTELNDGKLESILATLVSAKSLETVSLKNNPYISAVPSTLARLVALHSLDLSLCDVNSILSDSLSFSTAVRKLDLTQNFLADISDNSFEKGYYGNAKVSLDNNKLIEFSFTVFFKILKEMQTSGTPGSVSIRNNPVKCDDCQMAWLIRDYRELLPFVSGNCSNSTEFQDLNPSWYDDQLCDSLITTTLEPTTKLQTTFETTSESEPPTISESATSTSDRTSTTVTAGQDTTSTGTGTTVSQGETTTTSSSTTSTDSNNTTNPSSGITTSSTGSQTVTSDSSTTTTTTTTTKIPNSNITSSSTTSSSGSSPTQSPDLPTEINYDIFFYILYGVLGGIALILIFGFILLDYKRRKVLRTRTSLDVSSSRDSSLSRRIAPESHDPRSLQQRTLDPRVSYVRMPEPRPPPAHLGNYQQSGGPSYRGHVSITTPYQQQSAKNQATPSEDQRQRIPESKEVGNDWIDPDGLGIGDGAIYVECDMKTGTTYLGHDSEATIDIPKCNDPGCYSRPILYQNTTAKQAKALAEISAECHQTIQVNCLGGPLTVQDVNYAWWNDVDGNIQTFWSGSDANVHTCQCGIDNYCVRPDLECNCDANVAVPLTDNGNIQLKNVLPVTKLNFGRTIHDGGSHTLGKLICSGKSTPPEYPSSCADLWRIGHTLNGFYPIRGDKYVEFVHCDFTLGQNVEQNRIGFVDVKSKPVQFYVQSSKSISQPLADSPILFDEETLNEGGAMDKTTGIFTAPKSGTYLFDFSGVSDPQQGVFSVVFYVNGAKRGSTLADNLSQSTVTLPSIWHLNKDDKVKLSISTTTGTLFSNLLDGPLTHFTGILLEEDIFTS
;
A
#
# COMPACT_ATOMS: atom_id res chain seq x y z
N MET A 1 -7.70 34.48 -10.41
CA MET A 1 -8.52 34.09 -11.58
C MET A 1 -9.84 33.40 -11.19
N ASN A 2 -9.94 32.77 -10.01
CA ASN A 2 -11.10 31.98 -9.58
C ASN A 2 -12.26 32.78 -8.93
N LEU A 3 -12.54 34.02 -9.39
CA LEU A 3 -13.62 34.86 -8.81
C LEU A 3 -14.60 35.43 -9.85
N ILE A 4 -14.56 34.93 -11.07
CA ILE A 4 -15.47 35.33 -12.18
C ILE A 4 -16.60 34.29 -12.36
N ILE A 5 -16.48 33.11 -11.75
CA ILE A 5 -17.45 31.99 -11.85
C ILE A 5 -18.35 31.97 -10.60
N ARG A 6 -19.05 33.08 -10.32
CA ARG A 6 -20.07 33.14 -9.24
C ARG A 6 -21.31 34.00 -9.52
N THR A 7 -21.47 34.47 -10.77
CA THR A 7 -22.70 35.09 -11.27
C THR A 7 -23.16 34.34 -12.51
N GLY A 8 -24.34 33.72 -12.45
CA GLY A 8 -24.86 32.89 -13.53
C GLY A 8 -25.18 33.63 -14.83
N GLN A 9 -25.36 32.87 -15.91
CA GLN A 9 -25.92 33.26 -17.21
C GLN A 9 -25.21 34.37 -18.04
N PHE A 10 -24.16 35.03 -17.54
CA PHE A 10 -23.58 36.21 -18.23
C PHE A 10 -22.23 36.12 -19.00
N PRO A 11 -21.42 35.03 -18.99
CA PRO A 11 -20.12 35.07 -19.67
C PRO A 11 -20.18 34.79 -21.19
N LEU A 12 -20.97 33.81 -21.65
CA LEU A 12 -21.00 33.43 -23.08
C LEU A 12 -21.51 34.58 -23.97
N PHE A 13 -22.61 35.22 -23.58
CA PHE A 13 -23.26 36.24 -24.40
C PHE A 13 -22.32 37.43 -24.68
N LEU A 14 -21.52 37.85 -23.69
CA LEU A 14 -20.52 38.92 -23.88
C LEU A 14 -19.36 38.49 -24.80
N PHE A 15 -18.96 37.21 -24.77
CA PHE A 15 -17.89 36.69 -25.62
C PHE A 15 -18.32 36.65 -27.11
N TYR A 16 -19.53 36.18 -27.40
CA TYR A 16 -20.07 36.20 -28.77
C TYR A 16 -20.37 37.64 -29.26
N VAL A 17 -20.82 38.56 -28.40
CA VAL A 17 -20.99 39.98 -28.75
C VAL A 17 -19.66 40.65 -29.09
N LEU A 18 -18.55 40.28 -28.43
CA LEU A 18 -17.21 40.79 -28.78
C LEU A 18 -16.67 40.25 -30.11
N LEU A 19 -17.03 39.02 -30.49
CA LEU A 19 -16.70 38.44 -31.80
C LEU A 19 -17.43 39.12 -32.97
N GLY A 20 -18.64 39.65 -32.72
CA GLY A 20 -19.44 40.40 -33.71
C GLY A 20 -18.83 41.73 -34.19
N CYS A 21 -17.65 42.12 -33.70
CA CYS A 21 -16.93 43.34 -34.10
C CYS A 21 -15.65 43.08 -34.92
N ILE A 22 -15.38 41.85 -35.35
CA ILE A 22 -14.23 41.53 -36.22
C ILE A 22 -14.66 41.63 -37.69
N ASN A 23 -13.82 42.26 -38.52
CA ASN A 23 -14.14 42.56 -39.92
C ASN A 23 -14.52 41.31 -40.72
N GLN A 24 -15.67 41.38 -41.40
CA GLN A 24 -16.15 40.38 -42.35
C GLN A 24 -15.23 40.37 -43.58
N THR A 25 -14.43 39.31 -43.74
CA THR A 25 -13.60 39.06 -44.94
C THR A 25 -14.30 38.09 -45.87
N ASP A 26 -14.46 38.46 -47.14
CA ASP A 26 -15.19 37.69 -48.15
C ASP A 26 -14.58 36.29 -48.40
N ALA A 27 -15.32 35.21 -48.12
CA ALA A 27 -14.93 33.86 -48.53
C ALA A 27 -16.07 32.82 -48.61
N ALA A 28 -16.96 32.77 -47.60
CA ALA A 28 -17.86 31.61 -47.39
C ALA A 28 -19.32 32.02 -47.12
N ASN A 29 -20.28 31.19 -47.59
CA ASN A 29 -21.71 31.39 -47.37
C ASN A 29 -22.28 30.33 -46.42
N CYS A 30 -22.61 30.72 -45.19
CA CYS A 30 -23.27 29.88 -44.19
C CYS A 30 -24.62 30.44 -43.69
N GLY A 31 -25.35 31.18 -44.55
CA GLY A 31 -26.72 31.61 -44.26
C GLY A 31 -26.80 32.53 -43.04
N ARG A 32 -27.67 32.18 -42.07
CA ARG A 32 -27.79 32.90 -40.78
C ARG A 32 -26.80 32.46 -39.70
N CYS A 33 -25.95 31.46 -39.96
CA CYS A 33 -24.85 31.14 -39.04
C CYS A 33 -23.67 32.10 -39.23
N PHE A 34 -22.88 32.29 -38.18
CA PHE A 34 -21.62 33.04 -38.23
C PHE A 34 -20.48 32.10 -38.63
N CYS A 35 -19.59 32.55 -39.51
CA CYS A 35 -18.40 31.79 -39.92
C CYS A 35 -17.13 32.66 -39.81
N SER A 36 -16.05 32.06 -39.34
CA SER A 36 -14.72 32.67 -39.29
C SER A 36 -13.61 31.64 -39.54
N GLU A 37 -12.61 32.03 -40.33
CA GLU A 37 -11.45 31.19 -40.61
C GLU A 37 -10.55 31.05 -39.38
N ASP A 38 -10.07 29.84 -39.11
CA ASP A 38 -9.04 29.61 -38.10
C ASP A 38 -7.68 30.06 -38.64
N VAL A 39 -7.14 31.12 -38.04
CA VAL A 39 -5.87 31.76 -38.44
C VAL A 39 -4.67 30.81 -38.38
N ALA A 40 -4.77 29.66 -37.70
CA ALA A 40 -3.71 28.65 -37.62
C ALA A 40 -3.83 27.50 -38.63
N THR A 41 -5.03 27.20 -39.16
CA THR A 41 -5.25 26.01 -40.03
C THR A 41 -5.97 26.28 -41.35
N SER A 42 -6.58 27.45 -41.53
CA SER A 42 -7.51 27.79 -42.63
C SER A 42 -8.79 26.93 -42.71
N ASP A 43 -9.05 26.08 -41.71
CA ASP A 43 -10.37 25.47 -41.52
C ASP A 43 -11.39 26.51 -41.04
N GLN A 44 -12.69 26.25 -41.20
CA GLN A 44 -13.73 27.19 -40.76
C GLN A 44 -14.25 26.86 -39.36
N ASN A 45 -14.44 27.88 -38.53
CA ASN A 45 -15.22 27.83 -37.29
C ASN A 45 -16.63 28.37 -37.60
N VAL A 46 -17.66 27.61 -37.25
CA VAL A 46 -19.06 27.86 -37.64
C VAL A 46 -19.93 27.86 -36.39
N ILE A 47 -20.74 28.91 -36.20
CA ILE A 47 -21.55 29.14 -34.99
C ILE A 47 -22.99 29.46 -35.41
N CYS A 48 -23.94 28.58 -35.10
CA CYS A 48 -25.36 28.74 -35.39
C CYS A 48 -26.15 29.01 -34.09
N LEU A 49 -26.55 30.28 -33.87
CA LEU A 49 -27.30 30.71 -32.68
C LEU A 49 -28.77 30.96 -33.02
N GLY A 50 -29.69 30.09 -32.59
CA GLY A 50 -31.12 30.24 -32.86
C GLY A 50 -31.44 30.22 -34.36
N VAL A 51 -30.73 29.37 -35.10
CA VAL A 51 -30.98 29.10 -36.53
C VAL A 51 -31.65 27.73 -36.63
N PRO A 52 -32.84 27.61 -37.23
CA PRO A 52 -33.57 26.36 -37.22
C PRO A 52 -32.83 25.26 -37.99
N PHE A 53 -32.86 24.02 -37.50
CA PHE A 53 -32.12 22.90 -38.08
C PHE A 53 -32.47 22.64 -39.56
N ALA A 54 -33.69 22.98 -39.97
CA ALA A 54 -34.10 22.94 -41.37
C ALA A 54 -33.33 23.96 -42.24
N GLU A 55 -33.12 25.19 -41.76
CA GLU A 55 -32.36 26.23 -42.46
C GLU A 55 -30.87 25.87 -42.54
N ILE A 56 -30.28 25.43 -41.41
CA ILE A 56 -28.90 24.91 -41.36
C ILE A 56 -28.72 23.81 -42.41
N LYS A 57 -29.62 22.82 -42.40
CA LYS A 57 -29.57 21.70 -43.36
C LYS A 57 -29.70 22.16 -44.81
N THR A 58 -30.55 23.13 -45.14
CA THR A 58 -30.61 23.67 -46.51
C THR A 58 -29.34 24.44 -46.90
N THR A 59 -28.70 25.10 -45.94
CA THR A 59 -27.47 25.86 -46.15
C THR A 59 -26.29 24.94 -46.46
N PHE A 60 -26.06 23.90 -45.65
CA PHE A 60 -24.95 22.97 -45.83
C PHE A 60 -25.24 21.80 -46.81
N ALA A 61 -26.43 21.77 -47.44
CA ALA A 61 -26.74 20.86 -48.54
C ALA A 61 -26.28 21.37 -49.92
N VAL A 62 -25.89 22.65 -50.04
CA VAL A 62 -25.31 23.23 -51.26
C VAL A 62 -23.81 23.49 -51.09
N ASN A 63 -23.10 23.78 -52.18
CA ASN A 63 -21.69 24.19 -52.08
C ASN A 63 -21.60 25.61 -51.48
N THR A 64 -21.31 25.66 -50.18
CA THR A 64 -21.14 26.88 -49.35
C THR A 64 -19.82 27.61 -49.59
N GLY A 65 -18.86 27.00 -50.30
CA GLY A 65 -17.47 27.42 -50.34
C GLY A 65 -16.65 27.02 -49.10
N ILE A 66 -17.27 26.39 -48.10
CA ILE A 66 -16.59 25.96 -46.86
C ILE A 66 -15.84 24.64 -47.11
N GLY A 67 -14.61 24.55 -46.61
CA GLY A 67 -13.82 23.32 -46.60
C GLY A 67 -14.25 22.38 -45.48
N ASN A 68 -13.28 21.97 -44.66
CA ASN A 68 -13.53 21.31 -43.39
C ASN A 68 -13.94 22.33 -42.33
N ILE A 69 -14.69 21.88 -41.33
CA ILE A 69 -15.13 22.68 -40.19
C ILE A 69 -14.30 22.26 -38.96
N ASN A 70 -13.44 23.16 -38.47
CA ASN A 70 -12.67 22.92 -37.25
C ASN A 70 -13.59 22.81 -36.03
N ARG A 71 -14.60 23.68 -35.96
CA ARG A 71 -15.57 23.69 -34.86
C ARG A 71 -16.96 24.11 -35.32
N PHE A 72 -17.98 23.39 -34.86
CA PHE A 72 -19.39 23.65 -35.13
C PHE A 72 -20.15 23.83 -33.80
N ASP A 73 -20.52 25.08 -33.48
CA ASP A 73 -21.33 25.43 -32.31
C ASP A 73 -22.81 25.52 -32.68
N ILE A 74 -23.66 24.77 -31.98
CA ILE A 74 -25.11 24.71 -32.19
C ILE A 74 -25.83 25.21 -30.94
N VAL A 75 -26.66 26.24 -31.08
CA VAL A 75 -27.73 26.56 -30.11
C VAL A 75 -29.07 26.49 -30.86
N PRO A 76 -29.99 25.57 -30.49
CA PRO A 76 -31.24 25.35 -31.21
C PRO A 76 -32.19 26.54 -31.16
N GLU A 77 -33.09 26.66 -32.14
CA GLU A 77 -34.23 27.58 -32.05
C GLU A 77 -35.31 27.04 -31.10
N VAL A 78 -36.10 27.94 -30.49
CA VAL A 78 -37.17 27.55 -29.55
C VAL A 78 -38.28 26.82 -30.30
N GLY A 79 -38.29 25.49 -30.19
CA GLY A 79 -39.24 24.59 -30.86
C GLY A 79 -38.55 23.46 -31.62
N ASP A 80 -37.26 23.63 -31.97
CA ASP A 80 -36.45 22.53 -32.50
C ASP A 80 -36.19 21.48 -31.42
N ASN A 81 -36.45 20.21 -31.77
CA ASN A 81 -36.34 19.06 -30.87
C ASN A 81 -35.62 17.84 -31.47
N GLN A 82 -35.36 17.81 -32.79
CA GLN A 82 -34.66 16.70 -33.43
C GLN A 82 -33.65 17.20 -34.46
N ILE A 83 -32.36 16.93 -34.25
CA ILE A 83 -31.32 17.19 -35.26
C ILE A 83 -31.52 16.23 -36.45
N PRO A 84 -31.77 16.71 -37.68
CA PRO A 84 -32.08 15.88 -38.83
C PRO A 84 -30.85 15.15 -39.38
N ALA A 85 -31.08 14.03 -40.07
CA ALA A 85 -30.05 13.32 -40.85
C ALA A 85 -29.36 14.27 -41.85
N ARG A 86 -28.03 14.20 -41.96
CA ARG A 86 -27.17 15.04 -42.81
C ARG A 86 -27.42 16.54 -42.59
N LEU A 87 -27.24 17.01 -41.35
CA LEU A 87 -27.32 18.43 -41.03
C LEU A 87 -26.28 19.24 -41.81
N LEU A 88 -25.10 18.65 -42.06
CA LEU A 88 -23.94 19.30 -42.70
C LEU A 88 -23.63 18.79 -44.11
N GLY A 89 -24.56 18.09 -44.75
CA GLY A 89 -24.44 17.62 -46.14
C GLY A 89 -23.26 16.68 -46.38
N LEU A 90 -22.14 17.22 -46.88
CA LEU A 90 -20.87 16.52 -47.11
C LEU A 90 -19.67 17.15 -46.36
N HIS A 91 -19.89 18.22 -45.60
CA HIS A 91 -18.82 18.85 -44.82
C HIS A 91 -18.41 17.97 -43.63
N THR A 92 -17.12 17.98 -43.30
CA THR A 92 -16.57 17.23 -42.17
C THR A 92 -16.33 18.16 -40.98
N VAL A 93 -16.48 17.64 -39.75
CA VAL A 93 -16.28 18.43 -38.52
C VAL A 93 -15.25 17.79 -37.59
N ARG A 94 -14.36 18.59 -37.00
CA ARG A 94 -13.40 18.16 -35.96
C ARG A 94 -13.95 18.31 -34.53
N ILE A 95 -14.57 19.44 -34.18
CA ILE A 95 -15.22 19.70 -32.88
C ILE A 95 -16.72 19.96 -33.09
N ILE A 96 -17.60 19.22 -32.40
CA ILE A 96 -19.05 19.47 -32.38
C ILE A 96 -19.48 19.89 -30.97
N HIS A 97 -20.04 21.09 -30.85
CA HIS A 97 -20.58 21.63 -29.60
C HIS A 97 -22.09 21.84 -29.71
N LEU A 98 -22.82 21.37 -28.70
CA LEU A 98 -24.26 21.54 -28.57
C LEU A 98 -24.56 22.27 -27.26
N ALA A 99 -25.17 23.45 -27.32
CA ALA A 99 -25.29 24.34 -26.17
C ALA A 99 -26.71 24.88 -25.96
N SER A 100 -27.07 25.11 -24.70
CA SER A 100 -28.29 25.81 -24.28
C SER A 100 -29.58 25.22 -24.85
N CYS A 101 -29.70 23.88 -24.89
CA CYS A 101 -30.92 23.21 -25.36
C CYS A 101 -32.14 23.49 -24.47
N GLY A 102 -31.90 23.86 -23.20
CA GLY A 102 -32.95 24.00 -22.20
C GLY A 102 -33.72 22.70 -21.99
N ASN A 103 -35.05 22.82 -21.87
CA ASN A 103 -35.97 21.70 -21.68
C ASN A 103 -36.46 21.07 -23.01
N ASN A 104 -35.91 21.47 -24.16
CA ASN A 104 -36.29 20.85 -25.43
C ASN A 104 -35.77 19.41 -25.45
N LEU A 105 -36.68 18.47 -25.72
CA LEU A 105 -36.41 17.04 -25.66
C LEU A 105 -35.55 16.60 -26.87
N MET A 106 -34.25 16.84 -26.78
CA MET A 106 -33.32 16.78 -27.92
C MET A 106 -32.97 15.36 -28.37
N GLU A 107 -33.50 14.96 -29.52
CA GLU A 107 -33.06 13.80 -30.27
C GLU A 107 -31.98 14.18 -31.30
N ILE A 108 -31.00 13.30 -31.53
CA ILE A 108 -30.06 13.41 -32.64
C ILE A 108 -30.28 12.23 -33.57
N ASN A 109 -30.61 12.49 -34.84
CA ASN A 109 -30.73 11.43 -35.82
C ASN A 109 -29.38 10.70 -35.98
N ARG A 110 -29.41 9.36 -36.03
CA ARG A 110 -28.20 8.53 -36.16
C ARG A 110 -27.26 8.94 -37.30
N ASN A 111 -27.81 9.52 -38.38
CA ASN A 111 -27.06 9.97 -39.54
C ASN A 111 -26.91 11.51 -39.60
N ALA A 112 -27.04 12.25 -38.48
CA ALA A 112 -26.94 13.71 -38.45
C ALA A 112 -25.56 14.23 -38.90
N PHE A 113 -24.51 13.51 -38.48
CA PHE A 113 -23.10 13.83 -38.68
C PHE A 113 -22.33 12.67 -39.35
N ASP A 114 -23.00 11.88 -40.21
CA ASP A 114 -22.43 10.69 -40.88
C ASP A 114 -21.14 11.02 -41.68
N SER A 115 -21.07 12.21 -42.26
CA SER A 115 -19.88 12.77 -42.95
C SER A 115 -18.63 12.94 -42.08
N SER A 116 -18.75 12.92 -40.75
CA SER A 116 -17.68 13.33 -39.82
C SER A 116 -17.16 12.19 -38.92
N SER A 117 -17.60 10.95 -39.15
CA SER A 117 -17.26 9.78 -38.32
C SER A 117 -15.76 9.44 -38.25
N ASP A 118 -14.96 9.88 -39.23
CA ASP A 118 -13.50 9.74 -39.22
C ASP A 118 -12.75 11.07 -38.97
N THR A 119 -13.45 12.18 -38.75
CA THR A 119 -12.84 13.51 -38.47
C THR A 119 -13.10 14.03 -37.06
N THR A 120 -14.27 13.75 -36.47
CA THR A 120 -14.66 14.32 -35.17
C THR A 120 -13.79 13.77 -34.05
N GLN A 121 -13.19 14.69 -33.29
CA GLN A 121 -12.27 14.45 -32.18
C GLN A 121 -12.90 14.78 -30.83
N GLU A 122 -13.78 15.78 -30.80
CA GLU A 122 -14.32 16.36 -29.58
C GLU A 122 -15.84 16.53 -29.76
N PHE A 123 -16.63 15.95 -28.86
CA PHE A 123 -18.08 16.14 -28.80
C PHE A 123 -18.46 16.69 -27.43
N VAL A 124 -19.17 17.82 -27.39
CA VAL A 124 -19.45 18.55 -26.14
C VAL A 124 -20.91 18.99 -26.05
N VAL A 125 -21.51 18.84 -24.87
CA VAL A 125 -22.87 19.27 -24.55
C VAL A 125 -22.87 20.22 -23.35
N TYR A 126 -23.45 21.42 -23.51
CA TYR A 126 -23.57 22.46 -22.49
C TYR A 126 -25.05 22.80 -22.21
N ASP A 127 -25.48 22.83 -20.95
CA ASP A 127 -26.80 23.34 -20.51
C ASP A 127 -28.00 22.72 -21.28
N CYS A 128 -28.05 21.39 -21.36
CA CYS A 128 -29.09 20.63 -22.08
C CYS A 128 -29.73 19.52 -21.22
N ASP A 129 -31.04 19.32 -21.36
CA ASP A 129 -31.70 18.06 -20.97
C ASP A 129 -31.38 16.98 -22.02
N ILE A 130 -30.63 15.94 -21.62
CA ILE A 130 -30.20 14.85 -22.51
C ILE A 130 -31.01 13.56 -22.31
N LYS A 131 -32.20 13.63 -21.70
CA LYS A 131 -33.07 12.48 -21.42
C LYS A 131 -33.36 11.57 -22.61
N SER A 132 -33.55 12.14 -23.80
CA SER A 132 -33.86 11.41 -25.04
C SER A 132 -32.67 11.29 -26.01
N LEU A 133 -31.47 11.69 -25.58
CA LEU A 133 -30.27 11.63 -26.43
C LEU A 133 -29.80 10.18 -26.60
N ILE A 134 -30.15 9.54 -27.71
CA ILE A 134 -29.72 8.19 -28.04
C ILE A 134 -28.31 8.24 -28.67
N TRP A 135 -27.28 8.04 -27.85
CA TRP A 135 -25.85 8.14 -28.21
C TRP A 135 -25.37 7.26 -29.39
N SER A 136 -26.21 6.38 -29.93
CA SER A 136 -25.93 5.54 -31.10
C SER A 136 -25.65 6.31 -32.41
N PHE A 137 -25.80 7.64 -32.43
CA PHE A 137 -25.32 8.49 -33.53
C PHE A 137 -23.78 8.59 -33.58
N LEU A 138 -23.08 8.27 -32.48
CA LEU A 138 -21.61 8.14 -32.45
C LEU A 138 -21.13 6.72 -32.83
N ASP A 139 -22.02 5.82 -33.24
CA ASP A 139 -21.63 4.48 -33.68
C ASP A 139 -20.83 4.57 -34.99
N GLY A 140 -19.67 3.91 -35.02
CA GLY A 140 -18.67 4.05 -36.09
C GLY A 140 -17.76 5.29 -36.00
N PHE A 141 -17.88 6.15 -34.97
CA PHE A 141 -16.97 7.29 -34.81
C PHE A 141 -15.59 6.83 -34.31
N THR A 142 -14.55 7.02 -35.14
CA THR A 142 -13.22 6.44 -34.91
C THR A 142 -12.22 7.35 -34.22
N ARG A 143 -12.43 8.69 -34.21
CA ARG A 143 -11.45 9.67 -33.71
C ARG A 143 -11.85 10.45 -32.45
N VAL A 144 -13.08 10.26 -31.95
CA VAL A 144 -13.57 10.93 -30.74
C VAL A 144 -12.68 10.54 -29.56
N ASN A 145 -11.93 11.52 -29.05
CA ASN A 145 -11.00 11.37 -27.93
C ASN A 145 -11.44 12.15 -26.69
N LEU A 146 -12.32 13.14 -26.86
CA LEU A 146 -12.99 13.88 -25.79
C LEU A 146 -14.51 13.78 -25.94
N LEU A 147 -15.18 13.36 -24.86
CA LEU A 147 -16.60 13.60 -24.63
C LEU A 147 -16.77 14.46 -23.37
N GLN A 148 -17.49 15.58 -23.47
CA GLN A 148 -17.76 16.46 -22.33
C GLN A 148 -19.25 16.78 -22.20
N LEU A 149 -19.76 16.65 -20.98
CA LEU A 149 -21.07 17.13 -20.53
C LEU A 149 -20.84 18.22 -19.49
N GLU A 150 -21.52 19.35 -19.62
CA GLU A 150 -21.42 20.47 -18.68
C GLU A 150 -22.81 21.10 -18.46
N GLY A 151 -23.26 21.24 -17.21
CA GLY A 151 -24.62 21.71 -16.90
C GLY A 151 -25.75 20.77 -17.36
N ALA A 152 -25.42 19.58 -17.87
CA ALA A 152 -26.38 18.67 -18.48
C ALA A 152 -27.28 17.99 -17.44
N THR A 153 -28.56 17.83 -17.76
CA THR A 153 -29.55 17.17 -16.90
C THR A 153 -30.07 15.88 -17.53
N ASN A 154 -30.65 14.99 -16.71
CA ASN A 154 -31.09 13.65 -17.10
C ASN A 154 -29.99 12.79 -17.76
N ILE A 155 -28.77 12.82 -17.21
CA ILE A 155 -27.60 12.15 -17.81
C ILE A 155 -27.67 10.61 -17.87
N GLN A 156 -28.73 9.97 -17.36
CA GLN A 156 -28.89 8.51 -17.44
C GLN A 156 -28.83 7.93 -18.87
N SER A 157 -29.10 8.75 -19.90
CA SER A 157 -28.92 8.36 -21.30
C SER A 157 -27.48 8.00 -21.66
N LEU A 158 -26.48 8.52 -20.94
CA LEU A 158 -25.06 8.19 -21.12
C LEU A 158 -24.78 6.68 -20.97
N GLY A 159 -25.65 5.93 -20.27
CA GLY A 159 -25.58 4.47 -20.21
C GLY A 159 -25.79 3.75 -21.56
N THR A 160 -26.23 4.46 -22.62
CA THR A 160 -26.34 3.93 -23.99
C THR A 160 -25.18 4.34 -24.90
N LEU A 161 -24.06 4.84 -24.36
CA LEU A 161 -22.89 5.24 -25.14
C LEU A 161 -22.29 4.04 -25.90
N PRO A 162 -22.10 4.11 -27.24
CA PRO A 162 -21.43 3.05 -28.00
C PRO A 162 -19.94 2.98 -27.63
N SER A 163 -19.29 1.87 -27.99
CA SER A 163 -17.84 1.70 -27.80
C SER A 163 -17.05 2.72 -28.64
N LEU A 164 -16.37 3.67 -27.99
CA LEU A 164 -15.58 4.71 -28.66
C LEU A 164 -14.08 4.37 -28.55
N PRO A 165 -13.44 3.77 -29.59
CA PRO A 165 -12.11 3.16 -29.46
C PRO A 165 -10.96 4.16 -29.24
N SER A 166 -11.18 5.45 -29.53
CA SER A 166 -10.20 6.52 -29.33
C SER A 166 -10.48 7.38 -28.08
N LEU A 167 -11.52 7.08 -27.30
CA LEU A 167 -11.95 7.94 -26.17
C LEU A 167 -10.94 7.90 -25.03
N LYS A 168 -10.30 9.04 -24.78
CA LYS A 168 -9.24 9.21 -23.77
C LYS A 168 -9.68 10.07 -22.60
N ARG A 169 -10.56 11.06 -22.83
CA ARG A 169 -11.13 11.93 -21.79
C ARG A 169 -12.66 11.89 -21.82
N LEU A 170 -13.24 11.74 -20.63
CA LEU A 170 -14.65 11.90 -20.36
C LEU A 170 -14.79 12.93 -19.25
N SER A 171 -15.51 14.02 -19.53
CA SER A 171 -15.78 15.09 -18.57
C SER A 171 -17.28 15.19 -18.31
N ILE A 172 -17.67 15.25 -17.04
CA ILE A 172 -19.06 15.39 -16.58
C ILE A 172 -19.04 16.45 -15.48
N THR A 173 -19.44 17.67 -15.82
CA THR A 173 -19.27 18.86 -14.97
C THR A 173 -20.62 19.47 -14.61
N ASN A 174 -20.90 19.74 -13.33
CA ASN A 174 -22.15 20.40 -12.90
C ASN A 174 -23.43 19.71 -13.45
N CYS A 175 -23.42 18.38 -13.56
CA CYS A 175 -24.49 17.60 -14.20
C CYS A 175 -25.48 16.98 -13.19
N LYS A 176 -26.64 16.53 -13.68
CA LYS A 176 -27.74 15.95 -12.89
C LYS A 176 -28.39 14.72 -13.54
N GLY A 177 -28.94 13.83 -12.73
CA GLY A 177 -29.47 12.51 -13.10
C GLY A 177 -28.65 11.33 -12.57
N PHE A 178 -27.71 11.57 -11.64
CA PHE A 178 -26.74 10.56 -11.21
C PHE A 178 -27.36 9.32 -10.57
N GLY A 179 -28.47 9.48 -9.81
CA GLY A 179 -29.14 8.37 -9.13
C GLY A 179 -29.65 7.27 -10.08
N SER A 180 -30.02 7.62 -11.32
CA SER A 180 -30.50 6.66 -12.35
C SER A 180 -29.44 6.29 -13.40
N LEU A 181 -28.21 6.80 -13.28
CA LEU A 181 -27.15 6.55 -14.26
C LEU A 181 -26.59 5.13 -14.12
N ASN A 182 -26.87 4.28 -15.11
CA ASN A 182 -26.03 3.10 -15.36
C ASN A 182 -24.81 3.55 -16.18
N PHE A 183 -23.59 3.36 -15.66
CA PHE A 183 -22.39 3.95 -16.25
C PHE A 183 -21.81 3.05 -17.35
N PRO A 184 -21.45 3.57 -18.53
CA PRO A 184 -21.07 2.76 -19.70
C PRO A 184 -19.60 2.28 -19.64
N GLY A 185 -19.15 1.72 -18.50
CA GLY A 185 -17.75 1.39 -18.24
C GLY A 185 -17.08 0.51 -19.31
N SER A 186 -17.83 -0.43 -19.90
CA SER A 186 -17.38 -1.27 -21.02
C SER A 186 -17.14 -0.50 -22.32
N SER A 187 -17.91 0.56 -22.58
CA SER A 187 -17.79 1.40 -23.78
C SER A 187 -16.64 2.40 -23.70
N VAL A 188 -16.10 2.63 -22.49
CA VAL A 188 -15.03 3.59 -22.19
C VAL A 188 -13.78 2.91 -21.62
N SER A 189 -13.56 1.61 -21.91
CA SER A 189 -12.43 0.85 -21.35
C SER A 189 -11.03 1.34 -21.76
N GLY A 190 -10.93 2.23 -22.76
CA GLY A 190 -9.69 2.90 -23.18
C GLY A 190 -9.41 4.25 -22.49
N LEU A 191 -10.27 4.67 -21.56
CA LEU A 191 -10.22 5.98 -20.91
C LEU A 191 -8.91 6.19 -20.13
N GLN A 192 -8.30 7.37 -20.28
CA GLN A 192 -7.09 7.80 -19.55
C GLN A 192 -7.38 8.87 -18.50
N ASN A 193 -8.46 9.63 -18.68
CA ASN A 193 -8.77 10.81 -17.88
C ASN A 193 -10.29 10.91 -17.63
N LEU A 194 -10.69 10.74 -16.37
CA LEU A 194 -12.06 10.93 -15.91
C LEU A 194 -12.15 12.25 -15.12
N VAL A 195 -13.00 13.17 -15.57
CA VAL A 195 -13.33 14.40 -14.86
C VAL A 195 -14.81 14.35 -14.49
N MET A 196 -15.12 14.44 -13.21
CA MET A 196 -16.47 14.37 -12.66
C MET A 196 -16.59 15.42 -11.57
N THR A 197 -16.67 16.70 -11.93
CA THR A 197 -16.55 17.83 -10.98
C THR A 197 -17.85 18.64 -10.83
N GLU A 198 -18.06 19.26 -9.67
CA GLU A 198 -19.20 20.16 -9.41
C GLU A 198 -20.58 19.47 -9.44
N ASN A 199 -20.60 18.13 -9.40
CA ASN A 199 -21.79 17.30 -9.54
C ASN A 199 -22.51 17.13 -8.19
N THR A 200 -23.40 18.07 -7.89
CA THR A 200 -24.22 18.13 -6.64
C THR A 200 -25.16 16.94 -6.37
N GLU A 201 -25.14 15.88 -7.17
CA GLU A 201 -25.86 14.61 -6.95
C GLU A 201 -24.93 13.38 -6.85
N LEU A 202 -23.62 13.56 -7.00
CA LEU A 202 -22.64 12.48 -6.93
C LEU A 202 -22.20 12.27 -5.47
N ASN A 203 -22.64 11.15 -4.88
CA ASN A 203 -22.28 10.72 -3.53
C ASN A 203 -21.34 9.50 -3.53
N ASP A 204 -20.74 9.20 -2.39
CA ASP A 204 -19.78 8.08 -2.20
C ASP A 204 -20.27 6.75 -2.79
N GLY A 205 -21.48 6.30 -2.44
CA GLY A 205 -22.04 5.03 -2.93
C GLY A 205 -22.29 5.02 -4.44
N LYS A 206 -22.68 6.17 -5.02
CA LYS A 206 -22.84 6.29 -6.48
C LYS A 206 -21.51 6.36 -7.20
N LEU A 207 -20.49 6.95 -6.59
CA LEU A 207 -19.13 7.01 -7.10
C LEU A 207 -18.48 5.61 -7.11
N GLU A 208 -18.56 4.85 -6.02
CA GLU A 208 -18.09 3.45 -5.99
C GLU A 208 -18.79 2.60 -7.06
N SER A 209 -20.11 2.77 -7.23
CA SER A 209 -20.88 2.14 -8.32
C SER A 209 -20.36 2.49 -9.72
N ILE A 210 -19.76 3.67 -9.92
CA ILE A 210 -19.18 4.11 -11.20
C ILE A 210 -17.76 3.55 -11.36
N LEU A 211 -16.90 3.72 -10.35
CA LEU A 211 -15.52 3.23 -10.36
C LEU A 211 -15.43 1.71 -10.50
N ALA A 212 -16.39 0.96 -9.92
CA ALA A 212 -16.47 -0.49 -10.09
C ALA A 212 -16.63 -0.93 -11.56
N THR A 213 -17.30 -0.14 -12.41
CA THR A 213 -17.40 -0.42 -13.85
C THR A 213 -16.13 -0.07 -14.63
N LEU A 214 -15.21 0.69 -14.02
CA LEU A 214 -13.96 1.17 -14.62
C LEU A 214 -12.73 0.35 -14.23
N VAL A 215 -12.86 -0.70 -13.41
CA VAL A 215 -11.74 -1.59 -13.05
C VAL A 215 -11.12 -2.30 -14.27
N SER A 216 -11.88 -2.46 -15.36
CA SER A 216 -11.35 -2.95 -16.65
C SER A 216 -10.57 -1.89 -17.46
N ALA A 217 -10.64 -0.61 -17.11
CA ALA A 217 -9.96 0.49 -17.81
C ALA A 217 -8.48 0.58 -17.42
N LYS A 218 -7.67 -0.37 -17.91
CA LYS A 218 -6.22 -0.51 -17.62
C LYS A 218 -5.35 0.68 -18.06
N SER A 219 -5.94 1.73 -18.66
CA SER A 219 -5.26 2.95 -19.07
C SER A 219 -5.67 4.18 -18.26
N LEU A 220 -6.51 4.04 -17.22
CA LEU A 220 -7.04 5.15 -16.43
C LEU A 220 -5.98 5.74 -15.48
N GLU A 221 -5.17 6.65 -16.02
CA GLU A 221 -4.06 7.35 -15.35
C GLU A 221 -4.52 8.40 -14.33
N THR A 222 -5.69 9.01 -14.57
CA THR A 222 -6.09 10.26 -13.90
C THR A 222 -7.59 10.35 -13.61
N VAL A 223 -7.95 10.67 -12.36
CA VAL A 223 -9.33 10.86 -11.88
C VAL A 223 -9.44 12.20 -11.14
N SER A 224 -10.41 13.03 -11.53
CA SER A 224 -10.73 14.29 -10.84
C SER A 224 -12.20 14.33 -10.44
N LEU A 225 -12.42 14.47 -9.13
CA LEU A 225 -13.68 14.43 -8.41
C LEU A 225 -13.90 15.74 -7.62
N LYS A 226 -13.19 16.80 -8.00
CA LYS A 226 -13.19 18.09 -7.32
C LYS A 226 -14.59 18.73 -7.20
N ASN A 227 -14.83 19.42 -6.09
CA ASN A 227 -16.03 20.24 -5.84
C ASN A 227 -17.34 19.42 -5.80
N ASN A 228 -17.31 18.21 -5.23
CA ASN A 228 -18.47 17.34 -5.04
C ASN A 228 -18.80 17.21 -3.54
N PRO A 229 -19.73 18.00 -2.99
CA PRO A 229 -19.98 18.10 -1.53
C PRO A 229 -20.74 16.91 -0.91
N TYR A 230 -20.84 15.79 -1.62
CA TYR A 230 -21.41 14.53 -1.11
C TYR A 230 -20.44 13.34 -1.26
N ILE A 231 -19.18 13.61 -1.62
CA ILE A 231 -18.07 12.67 -1.45
C ILE A 231 -17.44 12.95 -0.10
N SER A 232 -17.61 12.04 0.85
CA SER A 232 -17.18 12.17 2.25
C SER A 232 -16.01 11.23 2.62
N ALA A 233 -15.63 10.31 1.73
CA ALA A 233 -14.53 9.38 1.92
C ALA A 233 -13.64 9.25 0.67
N VAL A 234 -12.45 8.68 0.84
CA VAL A 234 -11.61 8.22 -0.29
C VAL A 234 -12.18 6.88 -0.80
N PRO A 235 -12.57 6.74 -2.07
CA PRO A 235 -13.20 5.50 -2.56
C PRO A 235 -12.26 4.29 -2.55
N SER A 236 -12.74 3.19 -1.98
CA SER A 236 -12.01 1.92 -1.86
C SER A 236 -11.65 1.29 -3.21
N THR A 237 -12.48 1.48 -4.25
CA THR A 237 -12.22 0.92 -5.59
C THR A 237 -10.98 1.50 -6.26
N LEU A 238 -10.45 2.65 -5.80
CA LEU A 238 -9.24 3.26 -6.38
C LEU A 238 -8.03 2.31 -6.36
N ALA A 239 -7.90 1.47 -5.33
CA ALA A 239 -6.85 0.46 -5.20
C ALA A 239 -6.84 -0.59 -6.34
N ARG A 240 -7.93 -0.70 -7.11
CA ARG A 240 -8.09 -1.64 -8.23
C ARG A 240 -7.80 -0.99 -9.59
N LEU A 241 -7.56 0.32 -9.65
CA LEU A 241 -7.30 1.07 -10.88
C LEU A 241 -5.81 1.09 -11.20
N VAL A 242 -5.32 -0.01 -11.80
CA VAL A 242 -3.88 -0.37 -11.88
C VAL A 242 -2.93 0.66 -12.53
N ALA A 243 -3.45 1.67 -13.23
CA ALA A 243 -2.67 2.74 -13.86
C ALA A 243 -2.76 4.09 -13.14
N LEU A 244 -3.64 4.24 -12.15
CA LEU A 244 -4.01 5.51 -11.55
C LEU A 244 -2.86 6.13 -10.75
N HIS A 245 -2.38 7.30 -11.18
CA HIS A 245 -1.30 8.04 -10.52
C HIS A 245 -1.63 9.52 -10.24
N SER A 246 -2.87 9.94 -10.49
CA SER A 246 -3.34 11.30 -10.22
C SER A 246 -4.77 11.29 -9.70
N LEU A 247 -4.96 11.68 -8.44
CA LEU A 247 -6.25 11.84 -7.80
C LEU A 247 -6.46 13.29 -7.36
N ASP A 248 -7.68 13.80 -7.56
CA ASP A 248 -8.09 15.14 -7.14
C ASP A 248 -9.48 15.06 -6.50
N LEU A 249 -9.51 15.14 -5.17
CA LEU A 249 -10.66 15.18 -4.28
C LEU A 249 -10.77 16.57 -3.60
N SER A 250 -10.18 17.62 -4.19
CA SER A 250 -10.25 18.96 -3.61
C SER A 250 -11.69 19.50 -3.55
N LEU A 251 -12.02 20.35 -2.57
CA LEU A 251 -13.37 20.92 -2.39
C LEU A 251 -14.49 19.88 -2.21
N CYS A 252 -14.21 18.72 -1.62
CA CYS A 252 -15.22 17.73 -1.25
C CYS A 252 -15.43 17.73 0.28
N ASP A 253 -16.22 16.79 0.79
CA ASP A 253 -16.57 16.69 2.21
C ASP A 253 -15.72 15.62 2.96
N VAL A 254 -14.54 15.28 2.43
CA VAL A 254 -13.67 14.24 2.98
C VAL A 254 -13.18 14.62 4.38
N ASN A 255 -13.53 13.80 5.38
CA ASN A 255 -13.29 14.10 6.81
C ASN A 255 -12.16 13.25 7.44
N SER A 256 -11.88 12.07 6.89
CA SER A 256 -10.84 11.15 7.34
C SER A 256 -10.19 10.43 6.17
N ILE A 257 -8.92 10.01 6.33
CA ILE A 257 -8.26 9.03 5.46
C ILE A 257 -8.00 7.78 6.30
N LEU A 258 -8.57 6.66 5.88
CA LEU A 258 -8.40 5.36 6.53
C LEU A 258 -7.14 4.67 6.00
N SER A 259 -6.55 3.80 6.81
CA SER A 259 -5.48 2.90 6.34
C SER A 259 -5.92 2.15 5.07
N ASP A 260 -4.98 1.89 4.18
CA ASP A 260 -5.16 1.30 2.84
C ASP A 260 -6.01 2.09 1.83
N SER A 261 -6.77 3.13 2.22
CA SER A 261 -7.67 3.83 1.28
C SER A 261 -6.94 4.57 0.15
N LEU A 262 -5.65 4.86 0.33
CA LEU A 262 -4.75 5.45 -0.67
C LEU A 262 -3.79 4.41 -1.29
N SER A 263 -4.17 3.14 -1.37
CA SER A 263 -3.34 2.13 -2.05
C SER A 263 -3.22 2.42 -3.56
N PHE A 264 -2.00 2.64 -4.07
CA PHE A 264 -1.71 2.87 -5.49
C PHE A 264 -0.64 1.88 -5.99
N SER A 265 -0.95 1.15 -7.07
CA SER A 265 -0.01 0.22 -7.73
C SER A 265 1.02 0.90 -8.64
N THR A 266 0.89 2.21 -8.88
CA THR A 266 1.82 3.01 -9.69
C THR A 266 2.31 4.24 -8.91
N ALA A 267 3.52 4.69 -9.24
CA ALA A 267 4.14 5.86 -8.61
C ALA A 267 3.27 7.11 -8.74
N VAL A 268 2.82 7.65 -7.60
CA VAL A 268 1.87 8.75 -7.51
C VAL A 268 2.53 10.06 -7.98
N ARG A 269 1.78 10.84 -8.76
CA ARG A 269 2.20 12.16 -9.28
C ARG A 269 1.40 13.31 -8.66
N LYS A 270 0.11 13.11 -8.42
CA LYS A 270 -0.77 14.09 -7.76
C LYS A 270 -1.73 13.38 -6.80
N LEU A 271 -1.82 13.89 -5.58
CA LEU A 271 -2.92 13.65 -4.65
C LEU A 271 -3.34 14.99 -4.05
N ASP A 272 -4.60 15.38 -4.23
CA ASP A 272 -5.07 16.70 -3.86
C ASP A 272 -6.40 16.60 -3.12
N LEU A 273 -6.35 16.91 -1.83
CA LEU A 273 -7.45 16.94 -0.87
C LEU A 273 -7.60 18.37 -0.30
N THR A 274 -7.13 19.38 -1.03
CA THR A 274 -7.21 20.79 -0.65
C THR A 274 -8.66 21.19 -0.37
N GLN A 275 -8.91 21.92 0.73
CA GLN A 275 -10.24 22.44 1.12
C GLN A 275 -11.30 21.34 1.32
N ASN A 276 -11.00 20.32 2.13
CA ASN A 276 -11.98 19.36 2.66
C ASN A 276 -12.18 19.59 4.18
N PHE A 277 -12.76 18.61 4.89
CA PHE A 277 -12.91 18.60 6.35
C PHE A 277 -11.89 17.69 7.05
N LEU A 278 -10.81 17.31 6.37
CA LEU A 278 -9.89 16.25 6.80
C LEU A 278 -9.26 16.56 8.16
N ALA A 279 -9.70 15.83 9.20
CA ALA A 279 -9.27 16.02 10.59
C ALA A 279 -8.30 14.92 11.07
N ASP A 280 -8.39 13.73 10.47
CA ASP A 280 -7.63 12.54 10.84
C ASP A 280 -7.08 11.82 9.60
N ILE A 281 -5.89 11.24 9.72
CA ILE A 281 -5.23 10.39 8.73
C ILE A 281 -4.66 9.21 9.51
N SER A 282 -5.23 8.03 9.33
CA SER A 282 -4.78 6.83 10.05
C SER A 282 -3.31 6.53 9.77
N ASP A 283 -2.63 5.93 10.76
CA ASP A 283 -1.26 5.45 10.62
C ASP A 283 -1.09 4.62 9.32
N ASN A 284 0.10 4.77 8.72
CA ASN A 284 0.50 4.08 7.50
C ASN A 284 -0.44 4.28 6.28
N SER A 285 -1.32 5.30 6.27
CA SER A 285 -2.21 5.58 5.12
C SER A 285 -1.49 5.77 3.77
N PHE A 286 -0.22 6.19 3.80
CA PHE A 286 0.65 6.33 2.62
C PHE A 286 1.61 5.16 2.40
N GLU A 287 1.46 4.04 3.13
CA GLU A 287 2.40 2.92 3.04
C GLU A 287 2.27 2.12 1.73
N LYS A 288 1.05 1.96 1.21
CA LYS A 288 0.76 1.12 0.03
C LYS A 288 0.85 1.91 -1.29
N GLY A 289 2.00 2.56 -1.52
CA GLY A 289 2.31 3.24 -2.77
C GLY A 289 3.76 3.72 -2.84
N TYR A 290 4.08 4.49 -3.87
CA TYR A 290 5.33 5.28 -3.95
C TYR A 290 4.99 6.75 -4.23
N TYR A 291 5.43 7.63 -3.35
CA TYR A 291 5.13 9.06 -3.30
C TYR A 291 6.36 9.94 -3.47
N GLY A 292 7.56 9.37 -3.66
CA GLY A 292 8.80 10.16 -3.83
C GLY A 292 8.81 11.18 -4.98
N ASN A 293 7.88 11.09 -5.93
CA ASN A 293 7.65 12.07 -7.01
C ASN A 293 6.27 12.78 -6.92
N ALA A 294 5.51 12.54 -5.85
CA ALA A 294 4.13 13.00 -5.74
C ALA A 294 4.06 14.47 -5.31
N LYS A 295 3.14 15.24 -5.89
CA LYS A 295 2.60 16.43 -5.26
C LYS A 295 1.39 16.04 -4.42
N VAL A 296 1.56 16.05 -3.10
CA VAL A 296 0.49 15.86 -2.10
C VAL A 296 0.03 17.24 -1.61
N SER A 297 -1.28 17.49 -1.59
CA SER A 297 -1.84 18.79 -1.21
C SER A 297 -3.03 18.59 -0.27
N LEU A 298 -2.82 18.98 0.99
CA LEU A 298 -3.72 18.86 2.13
C LEU A 298 -4.08 20.26 2.69
N ASP A 299 -3.90 21.32 1.91
CA ASP A 299 -4.06 22.70 2.38
C ASP A 299 -5.52 23.02 2.77
N ASN A 300 -5.72 23.80 3.83
CA ASN A 300 -7.02 24.30 4.33
C ASN A 300 -7.96 23.21 4.87
N ASN A 301 -7.44 22.20 5.56
CA ASN A 301 -8.20 21.11 6.17
C ASN A 301 -8.43 21.34 7.68
N LYS A 302 -8.44 20.28 8.50
CA LYS A 302 -8.73 20.30 9.95
C LYS A 302 -7.65 19.56 10.77
N LEU A 303 -6.52 19.20 10.16
CA LEU A 303 -5.43 18.45 10.78
C LEU A 303 -4.81 19.24 11.94
N ILE A 304 -4.80 18.66 13.14
CA ILE A 304 -4.26 19.30 14.36
C ILE A 304 -2.78 19.00 14.60
N GLU A 305 -2.21 18.06 13.85
CA GLU A 305 -0.85 17.54 14.02
C GLU A 305 -0.21 17.16 12.67
N PHE A 306 1.10 16.92 12.68
CA PHE A 306 1.86 16.43 11.52
C PHE A 306 2.66 15.18 11.94
N SER A 307 1.94 14.05 12.12
CA SER A 307 2.51 12.84 12.72
C SER A 307 3.65 12.22 11.92
N PHE A 308 4.65 11.73 12.65
CA PHE A 308 5.76 10.93 12.13
C PHE A 308 5.27 9.67 11.40
N THR A 309 4.33 8.92 11.99
CA THR A 309 3.78 7.66 11.44
C THR A 309 3.10 7.82 10.09
N VAL A 310 2.50 9.00 9.86
CA VAL A 310 1.83 9.34 8.61
C VAL A 310 2.82 9.85 7.55
N PHE A 311 3.71 10.77 7.92
CA PHE A 311 4.47 11.54 6.93
C PHE A 311 5.93 11.12 6.72
N PHE A 312 6.59 10.46 7.69
CA PHE A 312 8.02 10.17 7.62
C PHE A 312 8.42 9.39 6.36
N LYS A 313 7.68 8.32 6.03
CA LYS A 313 7.95 7.47 4.85
C LYS A 313 7.96 8.30 3.56
N ILE A 314 6.90 9.06 3.28
CA ILE A 314 6.79 9.77 1.99
C ILE A 314 7.83 10.88 1.84
N LEU A 315 8.21 11.55 2.94
CA LEU A 315 9.29 12.54 2.91
C LEU A 315 10.65 11.88 2.69
N LYS A 316 10.88 10.69 3.25
CA LYS A 316 12.12 9.93 3.01
C LYS A 316 12.21 9.43 1.56
N GLU A 317 11.11 8.97 0.99
CA GLU A 317 11.04 8.66 -0.46
C GLU A 317 11.33 9.90 -1.31
N MET A 318 10.75 11.06 -0.98
CA MET A 318 11.00 12.32 -1.69
C MET A 318 12.47 12.73 -1.64
N GLN A 319 13.12 12.59 -0.48
CA GLN A 319 14.57 12.83 -0.34
C GLN A 319 15.40 11.91 -1.24
N THR A 320 15.03 10.64 -1.39
CA THR A 320 15.78 9.67 -2.21
C THR A 320 15.50 9.77 -3.71
N SER A 321 14.46 10.50 -4.13
CA SER A 321 14.00 10.50 -5.51
C SER A 321 14.75 11.49 -6.40
N GLY A 322 15.02 11.11 -7.66
CA GLY A 322 15.71 11.96 -8.64
C GLY A 322 14.88 13.17 -9.14
N THR A 323 13.58 13.21 -8.84
CA THR A 323 12.65 14.31 -9.18
C THR A 323 11.72 14.58 -7.99
N PRO A 324 12.23 15.13 -6.87
CA PRO A 324 11.55 15.11 -5.57
C PRO A 324 10.13 15.68 -5.60
N GLY A 325 9.23 14.99 -4.91
CA GLY A 325 7.86 15.41 -4.64
C GLY A 325 7.75 16.57 -3.64
N SER A 326 6.52 16.83 -3.19
CA SER A 326 6.23 17.85 -2.16
C SER A 326 4.93 17.55 -1.42
N VAL A 327 4.89 17.89 -0.13
CA VAL A 327 3.70 17.83 0.74
C VAL A 327 3.33 19.26 1.16
N SER A 328 2.12 19.72 0.85
CA SER A 328 1.60 21.01 1.33
C SER A 328 0.45 20.78 2.33
N ILE A 329 0.51 21.44 3.49
CA ILE A 329 -0.46 21.31 4.60
C ILE A 329 -0.79 22.69 5.20
N ARG A 330 -0.67 23.77 4.43
CA ARG A 330 -0.94 25.14 4.89
C ARG A 330 -2.37 25.32 5.37
N ASN A 331 -2.59 26.26 6.29
CA ASN A 331 -3.90 26.65 6.81
C ASN A 331 -4.66 25.49 7.49
N ASN A 332 -3.91 24.56 8.11
CA ASN A 332 -4.45 23.57 9.04
C ASN A 332 -4.22 24.04 10.49
N PRO A 333 -5.04 23.63 11.46
CA PRO A 333 -4.87 23.98 12.88
C PRO A 333 -3.71 23.22 13.58
N VAL A 334 -2.60 22.99 12.87
CA VAL A 334 -1.45 22.20 13.36
C VAL A 334 -0.79 22.86 14.56
N LYS A 335 -0.61 22.12 15.66
CA LYS A 335 0.19 22.56 16.80
C LYS A 335 1.69 22.44 16.50
N CYS A 336 2.45 23.35 17.12
CA CYS A 336 3.92 23.37 17.03
C CYS A 336 4.58 23.73 18.37
N ASP A 337 3.76 24.10 19.35
CA ASP A 337 4.03 24.46 20.74
C ASP A 337 3.91 23.26 21.69
N ASP A 338 4.07 22.05 21.15
CA ASP A 338 4.24 20.79 21.86
C ASP A 338 5.28 19.89 21.15
N CYS A 339 5.58 18.73 21.74
CA CYS A 339 6.63 17.84 21.24
C CYS A 339 6.28 17.06 19.96
N GLN A 340 5.04 17.08 19.45
CA GLN A 340 4.67 16.30 18.25
C GLN A 340 5.47 16.73 17.00
N MET A 341 5.95 17.98 16.98
CA MET A 341 6.67 18.55 15.83
C MET A 341 8.20 18.42 15.94
N ALA A 342 8.73 17.88 17.04
CA ALA A 342 10.17 17.73 17.27
C ALA A 342 10.86 16.88 16.18
N TRP A 343 10.19 15.81 15.70
CA TRP A 343 10.79 14.90 14.71
C TRP A 343 11.17 15.59 13.39
N LEU A 344 10.34 16.52 12.89
CA LEU A 344 10.61 17.20 11.62
C LEU A 344 11.54 18.41 11.80
N ILE A 345 11.47 19.08 12.96
CA ILE A 345 12.09 20.39 13.16
C ILE A 345 13.46 20.31 13.83
N ARG A 346 13.67 19.30 14.69
CA ARG A 346 14.95 18.96 15.33
C ARG A 346 15.57 17.71 14.69
N ASP A 347 14.87 16.56 14.73
CA ASP A 347 15.51 15.25 14.50
C ASP A 347 15.80 14.95 13.01
N TYR A 348 14.89 15.34 12.11
CA TYR A 348 14.96 15.09 10.66
C TYR A 348 14.78 16.38 9.83
N ARG A 349 15.45 17.47 10.24
CA ARG A 349 15.30 18.80 9.60
C ARG A 349 15.71 18.82 8.13
N GLU A 350 16.46 17.83 7.64
CA GLU A 350 16.79 17.67 6.23
C GLU A 350 15.59 17.25 5.35
N LEU A 351 14.48 16.80 5.94
CA LEU A 351 13.22 16.48 5.25
C LEU A 351 12.30 17.71 5.09
N LEU A 352 12.55 18.77 5.86
CA LEU A 352 11.76 20.00 5.87
C LEU A 352 11.63 20.69 4.48
N PRO A 353 12.61 20.66 3.55
CA PRO A 353 12.47 21.24 2.21
C PRO A 353 11.39 20.60 1.32
N PHE A 354 10.90 19.40 1.66
CA PHE A 354 9.81 18.72 0.95
C PHE A 354 8.43 19.05 1.54
N VAL A 355 8.38 19.71 2.69
CA VAL A 355 7.14 20.08 3.41
C VAL A 355 6.86 21.56 3.26
N SER A 356 5.59 21.93 3.16
CA SER A 356 5.13 23.30 3.08
C SER A 356 3.88 23.48 3.95
N GLY A 357 4.10 23.85 5.21
CA GLY A 357 3.04 24.00 6.21
C GLY A 357 3.32 25.16 7.15
N ASN A 358 2.27 25.56 7.87
CA ASN A 358 2.32 26.56 8.93
C ASN A 358 1.51 26.08 10.14
N CYS A 359 1.93 26.53 11.31
CA CYS A 359 1.31 26.25 12.58
C CYS A 359 -0.01 27.03 12.72
N SER A 360 -0.83 26.67 13.72
CA SER A 360 -2.09 27.33 14.06
C SER A 360 -1.95 28.84 14.35
N ASN A 361 -0.78 29.28 14.84
CA ASN A 361 -0.40 30.68 15.04
C ASN A 361 0.14 31.39 13.78
N SER A 362 0.09 30.73 12.62
CA SER A 362 0.60 31.15 11.30
C SER A 362 2.13 31.18 11.09
N THR A 363 2.96 30.73 12.04
CA THR A 363 4.40 30.54 11.82
C THR A 363 4.65 29.44 10.77
N GLU A 364 5.47 29.70 9.74
CA GLU A 364 5.83 28.65 8.76
C GLU A 364 6.82 27.65 9.37
N PHE A 365 6.71 26.36 9.04
CA PHE A 365 7.52 25.30 9.67
C PHE A 365 9.04 25.52 9.51
N GLN A 366 9.47 26.16 8.42
CA GLN A 366 10.87 26.51 8.16
C GLN A 366 11.46 27.51 9.17
N ASP A 367 10.62 28.34 9.79
CA ASP A 367 10.99 29.40 10.73
C ASP A 367 11.03 28.90 12.18
N LEU A 368 10.59 27.66 12.45
CA LEU A 368 10.64 27.05 13.78
C LEU A 368 12.10 26.74 14.18
N ASN A 369 12.48 27.19 15.37
CA ASN A 369 13.81 27.00 15.96
C ASN A 369 13.94 25.58 16.58
N PRO A 370 14.93 24.76 16.19
CA PRO A 370 15.17 23.45 16.79
C PRO A 370 15.35 23.49 18.32
N SER A 371 16.09 24.49 18.85
CA SER A 371 16.49 24.47 20.27
C SER A 371 15.31 24.58 21.23
N TRP A 372 14.17 25.09 20.77
CA TRP A 372 12.96 25.16 21.60
C TRP A 372 12.49 23.76 22.04
N TYR A 373 12.63 22.75 21.18
CA TYR A 373 12.28 21.36 21.49
C TYR A 373 13.30 20.69 22.43
N ASP A 374 14.54 21.18 22.47
CA ASP A 374 15.55 20.77 23.45
C ASP A 374 15.25 21.40 24.82
N ASP A 375 14.93 22.70 24.84
CA ASP A 375 14.55 23.45 26.05
C ASP A 375 13.26 22.90 26.71
N GLN A 376 12.38 22.22 25.96
CA GLN A 376 11.18 21.56 26.48
C GLN A 376 11.40 20.11 26.95
N LEU A 377 12.62 19.57 26.87
CA LEU A 377 12.91 18.15 27.15
C LEU A 377 12.04 17.18 26.30
N CYS A 378 11.75 17.53 25.05
CA CYS A 378 11.03 16.62 24.16
C CYS A 378 11.89 15.40 23.84
N ASP A 379 11.48 14.22 24.35
CA ASP A 379 12.12 12.94 24.06
C ASP A 379 12.33 12.76 22.55
N SER A 380 13.43 12.11 22.15
CA SER A 380 13.56 11.68 20.76
C SER A 380 12.60 10.51 20.52
N LEU A 381 11.95 10.49 19.35
CA LEU A 381 11.12 9.35 18.94
C LEU A 381 11.94 8.09 18.58
N ILE A 382 13.25 8.11 18.89
CA ILE A 382 14.21 7.02 18.75
C ILE A 382 14.42 6.31 20.10
N THR A 383 14.02 6.90 21.24
CA THR A 383 14.42 6.45 22.60
C THR A 383 13.35 5.76 23.44
N THR A 384 12.09 5.65 23.00
CA THR A 384 10.98 5.13 23.83
C THR A 384 10.76 3.60 23.77
N THR A 385 11.65 2.84 23.13
CA THR A 385 11.50 1.38 22.93
C THR A 385 12.56 0.51 23.64
N LEU A 386 13.46 1.07 24.44
CA LEU A 386 14.52 0.31 25.14
C LEU A 386 14.84 0.84 26.57
N GLU A 387 14.04 0.48 27.58
CA GLU A 387 14.51 -0.27 28.76
C GLU A 387 13.36 -0.57 29.76
N PRO A 388 13.36 -1.73 30.45
CA PRO A 388 12.35 -2.08 31.46
C PRO A 388 12.80 -1.74 32.89
N THR A 389 11.95 -1.06 33.68
CA THR A 389 12.19 -0.83 35.12
C THR A 389 10.98 -1.18 36.00
N THR A 390 10.82 -2.48 36.27
CA THR A 390 9.96 -2.93 37.38
C THR A 390 10.57 -2.57 38.73
N LYS A 391 9.93 -1.67 39.48
CA LYS A 391 9.85 -1.75 40.94
C LYS A 391 8.69 -0.93 41.50
N LEU A 392 7.76 -1.59 42.18
CA LEU A 392 6.76 -0.90 43.00
C LEU A 392 7.45 -0.26 44.21
N GLN A 393 7.00 0.93 44.60
CA GLN A 393 6.55 1.09 45.98
C GLN A 393 5.42 2.11 46.11
N THR A 394 4.74 2.06 47.25
CA THR A 394 3.39 2.55 47.47
C THR A 394 3.30 3.92 48.14
N THR A 395 2.19 4.60 47.85
CA THR A 395 1.35 5.41 48.74
C THR A 395 1.70 6.85 49.17
N PHE A 396 0.60 7.62 49.22
CA PHE A 396 0.28 8.83 50.01
C PHE A 396 0.65 10.22 49.49
N GLU A 397 -0.31 11.11 49.74
CA GLU A 397 -0.30 12.55 49.49
C GLU A 397 0.63 13.27 50.49
N THR A 398 1.31 14.34 50.08
CA THR A 398 1.20 15.66 50.74
C THR A 398 1.92 16.76 49.93
N THR A 399 1.75 18.01 50.36
CA THR A 399 2.18 19.22 49.65
C THR A 399 3.55 19.76 50.11
N SER A 400 4.04 20.76 49.36
CA SER A 400 4.81 21.94 49.80
C SER A 400 6.31 21.85 50.18
N GLU A 401 7.07 22.75 49.51
CA GLU A 401 8.15 23.62 50.01
C GLU A 401 9.63 23.14 50.14
N SER A 402 10.45 23.76 49.27
CA SER A 402 11.76 24.41 49.51
C SER A 402 12.98 23.65 50.07
N GLU A 403 13.96 23.45 49.17
CA GLU A 403 15.39 23.84 49.29
C GLU A 403 16.33 23.21 50.37
N PRO A 404 17.67 23.30 50.20
CA PRO A 404 18.66 22.37 50.76
C PRO A 404 19.49 23.04 51.92
N PRO A 405 20.75 22.69 52.27
CA PRO A 405 21.68 21.60 51.87
C PRO A 405 22.21 20.78 53.11
N THR A 406 23.19 19.85 53.07
CA THR A 406 24.65 20.03 52.78
C THR A 406 25.52 18.76 52.97
N ILE A 407 26.56 18.63 52.12
CA ILE A 407 27.99 18.29 52.44
C ILE A 407 28.39 16.83 52.81
N SER A 408 29.67 16.52 52.48
CA SER A 408 30.53 15.36 52.82
C SER A 408 30.17 14.03 52.14
N GLU A 409 31.03 13.47 51.27
CA GLU A 409 32.37 12.87 51.51
C GLU A 409 32.32 11.49 52.20
N SER A 410 33.18 10.51 51.90
CA SER A 410 34.07 10.25 50.74
C SER A 410 34.62 8.81 50.89
N ALA A 411 35.49 8.36 49.97
CA ALA A 411 36.53 7.33 50.22
C ALA A 411 36.08 5.88 50.59
N THR A 412 36.69 4.79 50.12
CA THR A 412 37.47 4.42 48.90
C THR A 412 37.72 2.89 49.03
N SER A 413 38.34 2.28 48.01
CA SER A 413 39.19 1.07 48.12
C SER A 413 38.50 -0.29 48.33
N THR A 414 39.06 -1.43 47.91
CA THR A 414 39.94 -1.82 46.76
C THR A 414 40.11 -3.35 46.83
N SER A 415 40.31 -4.02 45.68
CA SER A 415 41.05 -5.31 45.60
C SER A 415 40.39 -6.54 46.30
N ASP A 416 40.65 -7.81 45.94
CA ASP A 416 41.53 -8.37 44.90
C ASP A 416 41.21 -9.86 44.56
N ARG A 417 41.66 -10.28 43.37
CA ARG A 417 42.26 -11.60 43.01
C ARG A 417 41.62 -12.99 43.27
N THR A 418 41.64 -13.77 42.17
CA THR A 418 42.12 -15.18 42.01
C THR A 418 41.33 -16.36 42.62
N SER A 419 41.40 -17.60 42.10
CA SER A 419 41.68 -18.17 40.75
C SER A 419 41.55 -19.72 40.82
N THR A 420 41.87 -20.44 39.72
CA THR A 420 42.47 -21.82 39.71
C THR A 420 41.62 -23.01 40.21
N THR A 421 41.58 -24.22 39.60
CA THR A 421 41.99 -24.78 38.28
C THR A 421 41.61 -26.28 38.22
N VAL A 422 41.55 -26.88 37.00
CA VAL A 422 41.90 -28.32 36.72
C VAL A 422 40.90 -29.39 37.25
N THR A 423 40.63 -30.56 36.65
CA THR A 423 41.33 -31.41 35.64
C THR A 423 40.38 -31.97 34.56
N ALA A 424 40.92 -32.55 33.49
CA ALA A 424 40.20 -33.31 32.45
C ALA A 424 40.10 -34.84 32.73
N GLY A 425 39.30 -35.54 31.91
CA GLY A 425 39.21 -37.01 31.79
C GLY A 425 38.76 -37.39 30.36
N GLN A 426 39.12 -38.59 29.88
CA GLN A 426 39.16 -38.92 28.44
C GLN A 426 38.60 -40.31 28.11
N ASP A 427 38.31 -40.55 26.81
CA ASP A 427 38.33 -41.85 26.11
C ASP A 427 37.26 -42.92 26.48
N THR A 428 36.85 -43.89 25.62
CA THR A 428 37.09 -44.20 24.18
C THR A 428 36.02 -45.18 23.61
N THR A 429 35.85 -45.23 22.28
CA THR A 429 35.54 -46.39 21.36
C THR A 429 34.62 -47.58 21.75
N SER A 430 33.94 -48.33 20.86
CA SER A 430 33.54 -48.25 19.42
C SER A 430 32.77 -49.55 19.00
N THR A 431 32.21 -49.59 17.77
CA THR A 431 31.68 -50.76 17.00
C THR A 431 30.35 -51.42 17.44
N GLY A 432 29.53 -52.01 16.55
CA GLY A 432 29.51 -51.92 15.06
C GLY A 432 28.67 -53.00 14.31
N THR A 433 28.00 -52.60 13.21
CA THR A 433 27.43 -53.42 12.09
C THR A 433 26.24 -54.39 12.35
N GLY A 434 25.27 -54.48 11.39
CA GLY A 434 24.23 -55.55 11.39
C GLY A 434 22.88 -55.25 10.68
N THR A 435 22.85 -54.96 9.38
CA THR A 435 21.64 -54.59 8.60
C THR A 435 20.57 -55.69 8.39
N THR A 436 19.25 -55.35 8.35
CA THR A 436 18.37 -55.42 7.13
C THR A 436 16.83 -55.16 7.34
N VAL A 437 16.28 -54.20 6.57
CA VAL A 437 15.02 -54.23 5.75
C VAL A 437 13.57 -54.12 6.36
N SER A 438 12.89 -53.03 5.97
CA SER A 438 11.44 -52.81 5.66
C SER A 438 10.36 -52.47 6.73
N GLN A 439 9.33 -51.75 6.24
CA GLN A 439 8.20 -51.09 6.94
C GLN A 439 6.82 -51.78 6.70
N GLY A 440 5.78 -51.36 7.45
CA GLY A 440 4.35 -51.60 7.16
C GLY A 440 3.43 -51.18 8.33
N GLU A 441 2.28 -50.53 8.08
CA GLU A 441 1.52 -49.75 9.09
C GLU A 441 -0.03 -49.86 8.98
N THR A 442 -0.75 -49.05 9.80
CA THR A 442 -2.11 -48.46 9.65
C THR A 442 -3.44 -49.18 10.09
N THR A 443 -3.92 -48.79 11.29
CA THR A 443 -5.23 -48.14 11.63
C THR A 443 -6.64 -48.76 11.42
N THR A 444 -7.34 -48.96 12.56
CA THR A 444 -8.71 -48.51 13.01
C THR A 444 -9.94 -48.34 12.09
N THR A 445 -11.15 -48.68 12.64
CA THR A 445 -12.33 -47.77 12.85
C THR A 445 -13.53 -48.49 13.54
N SER A 446 -14.44 -47.74 14.21
CA SER A 446 -15.75 -48.20 14.74
C SER A 446 -16.73 -47.01 15.01
N SER A 447 -17.93 -47.22 15.60
CA SER A 447 -19.09 -46.32 15.42
C SER A 447 -20.10 -46.15 16.59
N SER A 448 -21.01 -45.16 16.45
CA SER A 448 -22.49 -45.23 16.68
C SER A 448 -23.21 -44.85 18.02
N THR A 449 -24.16 -43.89 17.89
CA THR A 449 -25.60 -43.89 18.33
C THR A 449 -26.12 -43.50 19.75
N THR A 450 -27.43 -43.12 19.75
CA THR A 450 -28.46 -42.99 20.85
C THR A 450 -28.62 -41.62 21.57
N SER A 451 -29.80 -41.23 22.12
CA SER A 451 -31.21 -41.15 21.61
C SER A 451 -32.19 -40.55 22.65
N THR A 452 -33.36 -40.02 22.21
CA THR A 452 -34.65 -39.79 22.99
C THR A 452 -34.59 -38.74 24.14
N ASP A 453 -35.65 -38.07 24.64
CA ASP A 453 -37.10 -37.85 24.32
C ASP A 453 -37.63 -36.66 25.21
N SER A 454 -38.83 -36.03 25.14
CA SER A 454 -39.95 -35.92 24.17
C SER A 454 -40.96 -34.82 24.59
N ASN A 455 -41.80 -34.30 23.67
CA ASN A 455 -43.16 -33.71 23.87
C ASN A 455 -43.35 -32.41 24.72
N ASN A 456 -44.32 -31.49 24.53
CA ASN A 456 -45.25 -31.11 23.43
C ASN A 456 -46.01 -29.79 23.85
N THR A 457 -46.70 -28.99 23.02
CA THR A 457 -46.95 -29.01 21.54
C THR A 457 -46.62 -27.61 20.92
N THR A 458 -47.41 -26.76 20.24
CA THR A 458 -48.83 -26.68 19.78
C THR A 458 -48.99 -25.64 18.63
N ASN A 459 -50.15 -25.59 17.96
CA ASN A 459 -50.58 -24.64 16.89
C ASN A 459 -52.15 -24.55 16.96
N PRO A 460 -52.96 -23.75 16.17
CA PRO A 460 -52.69 -23.29 14.78
C PRO A 460 -53.27 -21.90 14.29
N SER A 461 -52.71 -21.43 13.16
CA SER A 461 -53.39 -20.90 11.94
C SER A 461 -54.32 -19.65 11.87
N SER A 462 -53.92 -18.71 10.99
CA SER A 462 -54.65 -18.19 9.78
C SER A 462 -55.75 -17.11 9.84
N GLY A 463 -55.87 -16.34 8.73
CA GLY A 463 -56.93 -15.36 8.39
C GLY A 463 -56.43 -13.91 8.31
N ILE A 464 -56.18 -13.22 7.19
CA ILE A 464 -56.89 -12.96 5.90
C ILE A 464 -57.85 -11.73 5.95
N THR A 465 -57.84 -10.93 4.87
CA THR A 465 -58.80 -9.85 4.45
C THR A 465 -58.82 -8.45 5.11
N THR A 466 -58.21 -7.49 4.40
CA THR A 466 -58.80 -6.24 3.86
C THR A 466 -59.56 -5.20 4.71
N SER A 467 -59.03 -3.95 4.62
CA SER A 467 -59.72 -2.68 4.25
C SER A 467 -60.62 -1.87 5.21
N SER A 468 -60.24 -0.58 5.31
CA SER A 468 -61.06 0.65 5.14
C SER A 468 -61.89 1.28 6.29
N THR A 469 -61.51 2.53 6.58
CA THR A 469 -62.35 3.76 6.79
C THR A 469 -63.21 3.97 8.05
N GLY A 470 -63.22 5.23 8.54
CA GLY A 470 -64.20 5.80 9.50
C GLY A 470 -63.81 5.64 10.98
N SER A 471 -63.25 6.58 11.75
CA SER A 471 -63.28 8.07 11.80
C SER A 471 -64.38 8.66 12.72
N GLN A 472 -63.98 9.64 13.55
CA GLN A 472 -64.78 10.47 14.49
C GLN A 472 -65.23 9.74 15.79
N THR A 473 -65.47 10.38 16.96
CA THR A 473 -65.61 11.83 17.31
C THR A 473 -65.30 12.09 18.81
N VAL A 474 -65.31 13.38 19.24
CA VAL A 474 -65.53 13.89 20.65
C VAL A 474 -64.36 13.66 21.65
N THR A 475 -63.54 14.65 22.07
CA THR A 475 -63.74 15.86 22.96
C THR A 475 -64.02 15.52 24.44
N SER A 476 -63.49 16.19 25.48
CA SER A 476 -62.55 17.35 25.59
C SER A 476 -62.08 17.62 27.06
N ASP A 477 -60.96 18.34 27.20
CA ASP A 477 -60.62 19.37 28.21
C ASP A 477 -60.54 19.13 29.75
N SER A 478 -59.29 19.25 30.26
CA SER A 478 -58.80 20.32 31.17
C SER A 478 -58.62 20.15 32.71
N SER A 479 -57.37 20.38 33.16
CA SER A 479 -56.95 21.14 34.37
C SER A 479 -57.27 20.60 35.80
N THR A 480 -56.57 20.95 36.89
CA THR A 480 -55.53 21.99 37.17
C THR A 480 -54.11 21.40 37.42
N THR A 481 -53.24 21.66 38.42
CA THR A 481 -53.24 22.38 39.73
C THR A 481 -51.84 22.98 40.08
N THR A 482 -51.35 22.94 41.33
CA THR A 482 -50.28 23.83 41.89
C THR A 482 -49.48 23.20 43.06
N THR A 483 -48.37 23.77 43.60
CA THR A 483 -47.75 25.12 43.42
C THR A 483 -46.29 25.08 42.91
N THR A 484 -45.14 25.48 43.51
CA THR A 484 -44.70 26.08 44.82
C THR A 484 -43.20 26.47 44.65
N THR A 485 -42.55 27.56 45.13
CA THR A 485 -42.93 28.91 45.66
C THR A 485 -41.67 29.79 45.88
N THR A 486 -41.79 31.14 45.80
CA THR A 486 -41.01 32.21 46.52
C THR A 486 -39.47 32.40 46.32
N THR A 487 -38.82 33.60 46.29
CA THR A 487 -39.22 35.04 46.29
C THR A 487 -38.05 36.06 46.09
N THR A 488 -38.20 37.07 45.20
CA THR A 488 -37.85 38.54 45.35
C THR A 488 -36.38 39.04 45.59
N LYS A 489 -35.95 40.30 45.29
CA LYS A 489 -36.48 41.48 44.52
C LYS A 489 -35.39 42.56 44.22
N ILE A 490 -35.53 43.25 43.06
CA ILE A 490 -35.46 44.72 42.75
C ILE A 490 -34.34 45.57 43.39
N PRO A 491 -33.61 46.44 42.64
CA PRO A 491 -34.04 47.27 41.46
C PRO A 491 -33.15 47.07 40.19
N ASN A 492 -33.27 47.75 39.02
CA ASN A 492 -34.25 48.63 38.33
C ASN A 492 -33.83 48.73 36.81
N SER A 493 -34.56 49.31 35.85
CA SER A 493 -35.95 49.85 35.79
C SER A 493 -36.66 49.51 34.45
N ASN A 494 -36.66 50.24 33.31
CA ASN A 494 -36.22 51.62 32.97
C ASN A 494 -37.02 52.21 31.76
N ILE A 495 -36.59 53.36 31.21
CA ILE A 495 -37.31 54.27 30.28
C ILE A 495 -36.87 54.08 28.81
N THR A 496 -37.68 54.04 27.74
CA THR A 496 -39.15 53.85 27.44
C THR A 496 -39.32 53.73 25.90
N SER A 497 -40.39 53.23 25.25
CA SER A 497 -41.31 52.08 25.45
C SER A 497 -42.48 52.14 24.43
N SER A 498 -42.98 50.98 23.94
CA SER A 498 -44.29 50.75 23.24
C SER A 498 -44.58 51.46 21.89
N SER A 499 -45.53 51.03 21.02
CA SER A 499 -46.13 49.71 20.67
C SER A 499 -47.17 49.82 19.51
N THR A 500 -47.70 48.68 19.01
CA THR A 500 -49.07 48.50 18.42
C THR A 500 -49.39 49.18 17.04
N THR A 501 -50.35 48.78 16.18
CA THR A 501 -51.54 47.86 16.25
C THR A 501 -52.06 47.41 14.85
N SER A 502 -52.83 46.29 14.76
CA SER A 502 -54.04 45.94 13.91
C SER A 502 -54.34 46.59 12.52
N SER A 503 -55.08 46.01 11.55
CA SER A 503 -55.73 44.68 11.32
C SER A 503 -56.44 44.58 9.93
N SER A 504 -56.86 43.36 9.52
CA SER A 504 -58.09 43.00 8.75
C SER A 504 -58.38 43.54 7.32
N GLY A 505 -58.90 42.66 6.43
CA GLY A 505 -59.64 43.03 5.20
C GLY A 505 -59.62 41.97 4.07
N SER A 506 -60.68 41.85 3.26
CA SER A 506 -60.78 40.77 2.23
C SER A 506 -61.64 41.10 0.98
N SER A 507 -61.04 40.97 -0.22
CA SER A 507 -61.68 40.74 -1.56
C SER A 507 -62.70 41.80 -2.09
N PRO A 508 -63.12 41.80 -3.39
CA PRO A 508 -62.73 40.95 -4.54
C PRO A 508 -62.39 41.69 -5.88
N THR A 509 -61.86 40.92 -6.85
CA THR A 509 -62.02 41.03 -8.33
C THR A 509 -61.67 42.28 -9.18
N GLN A 510 -60.98 41.97 -10.29
CA GLN A 510 -60.92 42.65 -11.62
C GLN A 510 -59.95 43.83 -11.84
N SER A 511 -59.58 43.94 -13.12
CA SER A 511 -58.48 44.69 -13.76
C SER A 511 -59.01 45.52 -14.95
N PRO A 512 -58.21 46.33 -15.67
CA PRO A 512 -56.80 46.72 -15.46
C PRO A 512 -56.60 48.26 -15.40
N ASP A 513 -55.38 48.73 -15.05
CA ASP A 513 -54.62 49.71 -15.86
C ASP A 513 -53.21 50.00 -15.29
N LEU A 514 -52.39 50.73 -16.05
CA LEU A 514 -51.01 51.12 -15.70
C LEU A 514 -50.92 52.11 -14.51
N PRO A 515 -49.80 52.06 -13.78
CA PRO A 515 -49.13 53.30 -13.39
C PRO A 515 -47.63 53.31 -13.69
N THR A 516 -47.11 54.50 -14.00
CA THR A 516 -45.67 54.80 -14.11
C THR A 516 -45.13 55.38 -12.82
N GLU A 517 -44.00 54.87 -12.32
CA GLU A 517 -43.05 55.68 -11.54
C GLU A 517 -41.63 55.11 -11.71
N ILE A 518 -40.63 55.98 -11.90
CA ILE A 518 -39.23 55.59 -12.13
C ILE A 518 -38.43 55.88 -10.86
N ASN A 519 -37.91 54.84 -10.23
CA ASN A 519 -37.09 54.98 -9.03
C ASN A 519 -35.67 55.48 -9.39
N TYR A 520 -35.32 56.68 -8.88
CA TYR A 520 -34.05 57.34 -9.14
C TYR A 520 -32.83 56.67 -8.50
N ASP A 521 -32.99 55.88 -7.42
CA ASP A 521 -31.86 55.21 -6.75
C ASP A 521 -31.18 54.17 -7.66
N ILE A 522 -31.96 53.47 -8.48
CA ILE A 522 -31.45 52.49 -9.46
C ILE A 522 -30.52 53.18 -10.46
N PHE A 523 -30.83 54.42 -10.85
CA PHE A 523 -30.01 55.19 -11.79
C PHE A 523 -28.64 55.56 -11.19
N PHE A 524 -28.58 55.89 -9.90
CA PHE A 524 -27.32 56.14 -9.20
C PHE A 524 -26.47 54.87 -9.04
N TYR A 525 -27.08 53.73 -8.68
CA TYR A 525 -26.34 52.46 -8.60
C TYR A 525 -25.74 52.04 -9.96
N ILE A 526 -26.49 52.21 -11.06
CA ILE A 526 -25.98 51.97 -12.41
C ILE A 526 -24.84 52.94 -12.74
N LEU A 527 -24.99 54.25 -12.44
CA LEU A 527 -23.97 55.26 -12.73
C LEU A 527 -22.66 54.99 -11.98
N TYR A 528 -22.71 54.66 -10.67
CA TYR A 528 -21.53 54.28 -9.90
C TYR A 528 -20.91 52.95 -10.35
N GLY A 529 -21.72 51.97 -10.74
CA GLY A 529 -21.23 50.71 -11.33
C GLY A 529 -20.47 50.93 -12.64
N VAL A 530 -20.99 51.77 -13.54
CA VAL A 530 -20.34 52.12 -14.81
C VAL A 530 -19.03 52.88 -14.56
N LEU A 531 -19.02 53.87 -13.66
CA LEU A 531 -17.81 54.62 -13.31
C LEU A 531 -16.73 53.72 -12.66
N GLY A 532 -17.12 52.79 -11.80
CA GLY A 532 -16.22 51.78 -11.22
C GLY A 532 -15.64 50.83 -12.28
N GLY A 533 -16.46 50.39 -13.24
CA GLY A 533 -16.01 49.58 -14.37
C GLY A 533 -15.00 50.32 -15.26
N ILE A 534 -15.25 51.59 -15.57
CA ILE A 534 -14.33 52.44 -16.34
C ILE A 534 -12.99 52.61 -15.59
N ALA A 535 -13.02 52.82 -14.27
CA ALA A 535 -11.81 52.92 -13.46
C ALA A 535 -10.97 51.62 -13.51
N LEU A 536 -11.62 50.44 -13.39
CA LEU A 536 -10.94 49.14 -13.51
C LEU A 536 -10.34 48.91 -14.91
N ILE A 537 -11.05 49.28 -15.98
CA ILE A 537 -10.54 49.19 -17.36
C ILE A 537 -9.32 50.09 -17.55
N LEU A 538 -9.32 51.31 -17.02
CA LEU A 538 -8.17 52.21 -17.06
C LEU A 538 -6.97 51.65 -16.26
N ILE A 539 -7.20 51.08 -15.08
CA ILE A 539 -6.15 50.44 -14.27
C ILE A 539 -5.50 49.27 -15.05
N PHE A 540 -6.31 48.37 -15.64
CA PHE A 540 -5.79 47.29 -16.50
C PHE A 540 -5.06 47.83 -17.74
N GLY A 541 -5.54 48.92 -18.34
CA GLY A 541 -4.87 49.62 -19.43
C GLY A 541 -3.47 50.13 -19.03
N PHE A 542 -3.33 50.75 -17.85
CA PHE A 542 -2.03 51.18 -17.33
C PHE A 542 -1.10 50.00 -17.02
N ILE A 543 -1.61 48.89 -16.47
CA ILE A 543 -0.82 47.67 -16.23
C ILE A 543 -0.31 47.07 -17.55
N LEU A 544 -1.15 47.02 -18.59
CA LEU A 544 -0.77 46.56 -19.93
C LEU A 544 0.23 47.50 -20.63
N LEU A 545 0.11 48.82 -20.41
CA LEU A 545 1.07 49.80 -20.91
C LEU A 545 2.44 49.69 -20.21
N ASP A 546 2.48 49.46 -18.90
CA ASP A 546 3.73 49.23 -18.19
C ASP A 546 4.38 47.88 -18.56
N TYR A 547 3.58 46.83 -18.72
CA TYR A 547 4.04 45.54 -19.27
C TYR A 547 4.67 45.70 -20.66
N LYS A 548 4.03 46.47 -21.56
CA LYS A 548 4.61 46.81 -22.88
C LYS A 548 5.89 47.66 -22.76
N ARG A 549 5.95 48.66 -21.85
CA ARG A 549 7.18 49.45 -21.60
C ARG A 549 8.34 48.57 -21.13
N ARG A 550 8.12 47.68 -20.15
CA ARG A 550 9.14 46.75 -19.65
C ARG A 550 9.64 45.79 -20.74
N LYS A 551 8.77 45.34 -21.66
CA LYS A 551 9.17 44.48 -22.79
C LYS A 551 10.03 45.24 -23.82
N VAL A 552 9.73 46.51 -24.10
CA VAL A 552 10.54 47.35 -25.00
C VAL A 552 11.92 47.65 -24.41
N LEU A 553 12.04 47.91 -23.10
CA LEU A 553 13.35 48.16 -22.47
C LEU A 553 14.31 46.95 -22.53
N ARG A 554 13.82 45.71 -22.51
CA ARG A 554 14.66 44.50 -22.59
C ARG A 554 15.23 44.19 -23.98
N THR A 555 14.89 44.98 -25.01
CA THR A 555 15.31 44.71 -26.41
C THR A 555 16.32 45.74 -26.93
N ARG A 556 17.05 46.43 -26.04
CA ARG A 556 17.97 47.53 -26.42
C ARG A 556 19.31 47.56 -25.68
N THR A 557 19.73 46.42 -25.12
CA THR A 557 20.96 46.26 -24.33
C THR A 557 21.78 45.05 -24.77
N SER A 558 22.09 44.96 -26.07
CA SER A 558 22.97 43.91 -26.65
C SER A 558 23.79 44.40 -27.85
N LEU A 559 23.95 45.70 -27.99
CA LEU A 559 24.78 46.39 -28.98
C LEU A 559 25.45 47.59 -28.27
N ASP A 560 26.69 47.86 -28.65
CA ASP A 560 27.56 48.97 -28.18
C ASP A 560 27.80 49.10 -26.67
N VAL A 561 28.91 48.54 -26.18
CA VAL A 561 30.12 49.34 -25.87
C VAL A 561 31.36 48.50 -26.16
N SER A 562 32.39 49.10 -26.79
CA SER A 562 33.64 48.45 -27.15
C SER A 562 34.85 48.99 -26.37
N SER A 563 35.80 48.10 -26.05
CA SER A 563 37.18 48.40 -25.61
C SER A 563 37.35 48.99 -24.19
N SER A 564 38.53 48.95 -23.54
CA SER A 564 39.86 48.54 -24.04
C SER A 564 40.79 47.98 -22.96
N ARG A 565 41.62 46.97 -23.33
CA ARG A 565 43.06 46.81 -22.99
C ARG A 565 43.44 46.56 -21.50
N ASP A 566 44.57 45.94 -21.14
CA ASP A 566 45.72 45.34 -21.86
C ASP A 566 46.41 44.30 -20.90
N SER A 567 47.35 43.40 -21.25
CA SER A 567 48.05 43.04 -22.51
C SER A 567 48.74 41.65 -22.39
N SER A 568 49.57 41.27 -23.39
CA SER A 568 50.34 40.01 -23.61
C SER A 568 49.50 38.85 -24.17
N LEU A 569 49.61 38.39 -25.43
CA LEU A 569 50.72 38.08 -26.36
C LEU A 569 51.54 36.84 -25.94
N SER A 570 51.84 35.85 -26.81
CA SER A 570 51.80 35.90 -28.30
C SER A 570 51.53 34.56 -29.02
N ARG A 571 51.23 34.67 -30.33
CA ARG A 571 51.27 33.58 -31.36
C ARG A 571 52.72 33.14 -31.62
N ARG A 572 53.08 32.06 -32.35
CA ARG A 572 52.43 31.08 -33.26
C ARG A 572 53.25 29.75 -33.16
N ILE A 573 52.94 28.60 -33.80
CA ILE A 573 53.25 28.22 -35.21
C ILE A 573 52.71 26.78 -35.42
N ALA A 574 52.26 26.45 -36.64
CA ALA A 574 52.24 25.10 -37.24
C ALA A 574 52.89 25.21 -38.64
N PRO A 575 53.34 24.11 -39.29
CA PRO A 575 52.46 23.18 -40.01
C PRO A 575 52.86 21.71 -39.74
N GLU A 576 52.66 20.63 -40.54
CA GLU A 576 52.16 20.32 -41.92
C GLU A 576 51.65 18.83 -41.84
N SER A 577 51.24 18.04 -42.86
CA SER A 577 51.25 18.14 -44.32
C SER A 577 50.21 17.22 -44.99
N HIS A 578 49.64 17.64 -46.13
CA HIS A 578 48.96 16.88 -47.20
C HIS A 578 47.73 15.97 -46.85
N ASP A 579 46.52 16.06 -47.44
CA ASP A 579 46.03 16.40 -48.82
C ASP A 579 46.12 15.20 -49.81
N PRO A 580 45.17 14.94 -50.76
CA PRO A 580 44.13 15.81 -51.33
C PRO A 580 42.65 15.32 -51.34
N ARG A 581 41.78 16.16 -51.93
CA ARG A 581 40.29 16.10 -51.97
C ARG A 581 39.71 15.65 -53.32
N SER A 582 38.45 15.20 -53.35
CA SER A 582 37.35 15.57 -54.31
C SER A 582 36.19 14.56 -54.25
N LEU A 583 34.93 14.84 -54.61
CA LEU A 583 34.17 16.10 -54.82
C LEU A 583 32.67 15.86 -54.51
N GLN A 584 31.84 16.91 -54.55
CA GLN A 584 30.39 16.88 -54.24
C GLN A 584 29.52 16.53 -55.46
N GLN A 585 28.31 15.96 -55.29
CA GLN A 585 27.04 16.67 -55.59
C GLN A 585 25.72 15.91 -55.30
N ARG A 586 24.63 16.68 -55.39
CA ARG A 586 23.28 16.54 -54.81
C ARG A 586 22.28 15.62 -55.56
N THR A 587 21.31 15.10 -54.78
CA THR A 587 19.85 14.95 -55.06
C THR A 587 19.32 14.27 -56.34
N LEU A 588 18.53 13.18 -56.19
CA LEU A 588 17.07 13.15 -56.39
C LEU A 588 16.45 11.74 -56.15
N ASP A 589 15.16 11.70 -55.82
CA ASP A 589 14.26 10.52 -55.80
C ASP A 589 13.67 10.32 -57.24
N PRO A 590 13.11 9.15 -57.71
CA PRO A 590 12.39 8.15 -56.91
C PRO A 590 12.36 6.64 -57.31
N ARG A 591 11.74 5.84 -56.42
CA ARG A 591 10.90 4.61 -56.63
C ARG A 591 11.52 3.18 -56.78
N VAL A 592 10.72 2.20 -56.29
CA VAL A 592 10.76 0.70 -56.45
C VAL A 592 11.89 -0.01 -55.66
N SER A 593 11.64 -0.59 -54.47
CA SER A 593 11.05 -1.93 -54.16
C SER A 593 11.98 -3.13 -54.46
N TYR A 594 12.17 -4.15 -53.62
CA TYR A 594 11.62 -4.55 -52.30
C TYR A 594 12.82 -4.79 -51.31
N VAL A 595 12.88 -5.65 -50.26
CA VAL A 595 12.02 -6.66 -49.60
C VAL A 595 12.49 -6.89 -48.14
N ARG A 596 11.72 -7.63 -47.31
CA ARG A 596 12.17 -8.25 -46.04
C ARG A 596 11.41 -9.57 -45.81
N MET A 597 12.05 -10.61 -45.27
CA MET A 597 11.40 -11.88 -44.89
C MET A 597 10.97 -11.91 -43.41
N PRO A 598 9.99 -12.76 -43.00
CA PRO A 598 9.26 -12.60 -41.74
C PRO A 598 9.41 -13.75 -40.73
N GLU A 599 8.84 -13.55 -39.55
CA GLU A 599 8.77 -14.48 -38.41
C GLU A 599 7.73 -15.62 -38.60
N PRO A 600 7.85 -16.74 -37.83
CA PRO A 600 6.98 -17.91 -37.97
C PRO A 600 5.58 -17.76 -37.35
N ARG A 601 4.65 -18.66 -37.74
CA ARG A 601 3.30 -18.80 -37.17
C ARG A 601 2.96 -20.26 -36.82
N PRO A 602 2.01 -20.50 -35.89
CA PRO A 602 1.60 -21.85 -35.48
C PRO A 602 0.74 -22.58 -36.53
N PRO A 603 0.63 -23.92 -36.47
CA PRO A 603 -0.08 -24.73 -37.46
C PRO A 603 -1.62 -24.79 -37.23
N PRO A 604 -2.44 -24.84 -38.30
CA PRO A 604 -3.88 -25.03 -38.21
C PRO A 604 -4.32 -26.50 -38.30
N ALA A 605 -5.57 -26.77 -37.93
CA ALA A 605 -6.19 -28.10 -38.00
C ALA A 605 -6.80 -28.43 -39.38
N HIS A 606 -7.01 -29.73 -39.64
CA HIS A 606 -7.77 -30.24 -40.80
C HIS A 606 -8.81 -31.28 -40.37
N LEU A 607 -9.99 -31.24 -40.99
CA LEU A 607 -11.02 -32.30 -40.90
C LEU A 607 -10.76 -33.42 -41.92
N GLY A 608 -11.13 -34.65 -41.56
CA GLY A 608 -11.23 -35.78 -42.47
C GLY A 608 -12.08 -36.91 -41.87
N ASN A 609 -13.25 -37.18 -42.45
CA ASN A 609 -14.16 -38.25 -41.99
C ASN A 609 -13.78 -39.61 -42.57
N TYR A 610 -13.93 -40.68 -41.77
CA TYR A 610 -14.22 -42.02 -42.28
C TYR A 610 -15.13 -42.79 -41.31
N GLN A 611 -15.97 -43.69 -41.83
CA GLN A 611 -17.02 -44.39 -41.08
C GLN A 611 -16.72 -45.89 -40.90
N GLN A 612 -17.12 -46.44 -39.73
CA GLN A 612 -17.65 -47.82 -39.53
C GLN A 612 -16.70 -49.01 -39.88
N SER A 613 -16.75 -50.18 -39.24
CA SER A 613 -17.76 -50.84 -38.37
C SER A 613 -17.09 -51.97 -37.54
N GLY A 614 -17.81 -52.55 -36.57
CA GLY A 614 -17.53 -53.90 -36.05
C GLY A 614 -17.16 -54.01 -34.56
N GLY A 615 -18.13 -54.38 -33.72
CA GLY A 615 -17.87 -55.08 -32.44
C GLY A 615 -18.10 -56.59 -32.59
N PRO A 616 -18.38 -57.37 -31.52
CA PRO A 616 -18.54 -56.98 -30.11
C PRO A 616 -17.81 -57.87 -29.08
N SER A 617 -17.78 -57.46 -27.80
CA SER A 617 -18.29 -58.28 -26.67
C SER A 617 -18.24 -57.54 -25.32
N TYR A 618 -19.24 -57.80 -24.48
CA TYR A 618 -19.38 -57.38 -23.07
C TYR A 618 -18.22 -57.89 -22.18
N ARG A 619 -17.93 -57.31 -21.01
CA ARG A 619 -18.86 -57.14 -19.86
C ARG A 619 -18.33 -56.17 -18.78
N GLY A 620 -19.17 -55.27 -18.26
CA GLY A 620 -18.83 -54.43 -17.09
C GLY A 620 -19.54 -53.06 -17.01
N HIS A 621 -20.86 -53.03 -16.81
CA HIS A 621 -21.63 -51.77 -16.62
C HIS A 621 -21.81 -51.40 -15.14
N VAL A 622 -21.56 -50.14 -14.80
CA VAL A 622 -22.54 -49.23 -14.15
C VAL A 622 -22.32 -47.83 -14.75
N SER A 623 -23.39 -47.10 -15.10
CA SER A 623 -23.35 -45.73 -15.68
C SER A 623 -24.77 -45.12 -15.73
N ILE A 624 -24.86 -43.87 -16.23
CA ILE A 624 -26.04 -43.19 -16.82
C ILE A 624 -26.88 -42.28 -15.88
N THR A 625 -26.44 -41.01 -15.85
CA THR A 625 -27.19 -39.73 -15.94
C THR A 625 -28.46 -39.42 -15.12
N THR A 626 -28.40 -38.25 -14.47
CA THR A 626 -29.40 -37.13 -14.42
C THR A 626 -30.83 -37.35 -14.93
N PRO A 627 -31.81 -36.70 -14.26
CA PRO A 627 -32.32 -35.44 -14.84
C PRO A 627 -32.61 -34.31 -13.83
N TYR A 628 -32.81 -33.11 -14.37
CA TYR A 628 -33.40 -31.95 -13.69
C TYR A 628 -34.91 -32.15 -13.51
N GLN A 629 -35.48 -31.88 -12.33
CA GLN A 629 -36.92 -31.61 -12.18
C GLN A 629 -37.17 -30.62 -11.04
N GLN A 630 -37.98 -29.59 -11.30
CA GLN A 630 -38.47 -28.66 -10.29
C GLN A 630 -39.76 -29.21 -9.66
N GLN A 631 -39.94 -29.06 -8.35
CA GLN A 631 -41.29 -28.93 -7.78
C GLN A 631 -41.33 -28.07 -6.51
N SER A 632 -42.46 -27.40 -6.31
CA SER A 632 -42.59 -26.16 -5.56
C SER A 632 -42.67 -26.32 -4.03
N ALA A 633 -41.86 -25.51 -3.34
CA ALA A 633 -42.15 -24.74 -2.12
C ALA A 633 -42.95 -25.34 -0.93
N LYS A 634 -42.39 -25.12 0.26
CA LYS A 634 -43.12 -24.47 1.35
C LYS A 634 -42.19 -23.56 2.17
N ASN A 635 -42.69 -22.38 2.53
CA ASN A 635 -41.89 -21.33 3.16
C ASN A 635 -41.77 -21.54 4.68
N GLN A 636 -40.65 -21.11 5.25
CA GLN A 636 -40.65 -20.46 6.55
C GLN A 636 -39.69 -19.26 6.50
N ALA A 637 -40.02 -18.18 7.20
CA ALA A 637 -39.60 -16.83 6.79
C ALA A 637 -38.18 -16.43 7.26
N THR A 638 -37.47 -15.72 6.39
CA THR A 638 -36.43 -14.77 6.80
C THR A 638 -37.10 -13.61 7.58
N PRO A 639 -36.56 -13.18 8.73
CA PRO A 639 -36.93 -11.90 9.32
C PRO A 639 -36.63 -10.75 8.34
N SER A 640 -37.49 -9.74 8.31
CA SER A 640 -37.29 -8.56 7.47
C SER A 640 -36.26 -7.61 8.04
N GLU A 641 -35.65 -6.80 7.17
CA GLU A 641 -35.04 -5.53 7.55
C GLU A 641 -36.09 -4.61 8.23
N ASP A 642 -35.59 -3.59 8.92
CA ASP A 642 -36.33 -2.62 9.75
C ASP A 642 -36.90 -3.13 11.10
N GLN A 643 -35.99 -3.46 12.04
CA GLN A 643 -36.08 -2.96 13.42
C GLN A 643 -34.78 -3.16 14.25
N ARG A 644 -33.91 -2.14 14.26
CA ARG A 644 -33.03 -1.83 15.40
C ARG A 644 -33.05 -0.34 15.71
N GLN A 645 -34.15 0.11 16.33
CA GLN A 645 -34.14 1.36 17.09
C GLN A 645 -33.20 1.20 18.29
N ARG A 646 -32.39 2.24 18.56
CA ARG A 646 -31.36 2.31 19.60
C ARG A 646 -30.25 1.27 19.45
N ILE A 647 -29.01 1.76 19.56
CA ILE A 647 -27.89 0.95 20.02
C ILE A 647 -28.30 0.39 21.40
N PRO A 648 -28.39 -0.93 21.59
CA PRO A 648 -28.40 -1.49 22.94
C PRO A 648 -27.06 -1.12 23.56
N GLU A 649 -27.10 -0.52 24.75
CA GLU A 649 -25.93 -0.29 25.60
C GLU A 649 -25.04 -1.54 25.54
N SER A 650 -23.81 -1.39 25.02
CA SER A 650 -23.02 -2.52 24.56
C SER A 650 -22.77 -3.45 25.73
N LYS A 651 -23.17 -4.72 25.59
CA LYS A 651 -22.83 -5.77 26.57
C LYS A 651 -21.32 -5.76 26.76
N GLU A 652 -20.85 -5.30 27.92
CA GLU A 652 -19.42 -5.05 28.18
C GLU A 652 -18.61 -6.34 27.97
N VAL A 653 -19.22 -7.48 28.32
CA VAL A 653 -18.79 -8.84 27.95
C VAL A 653 -19.88 -9.53 27.14
N GLY A 654 -19.50 -10.18 26.03
CA GLY A 654 -20.42 -10.91 25.17
C GLY A 654 -19.72 -11.85 24.18
N ASN A 655 -20.48 -12.78 23.59
CA ASN A 655 -19.93 -13.79 22.69
C ASN A 655 -20.05 -13.37 21.23
N ASP A 656 -18.94 -13.38 20.49
CA ASP A 656 -18.85 -12.95 19.09
C ASP A 656 -17.98 -13.89 18.25
N TRP A 657 -18.01 -13.70 16.93
CA TRP A 657 -17.16 -14.44 15.98
C TRP A 657 -15.90 -13.65 15.67
N ILE A 658 -14.74 -14.28 15.81
CA ILE A 658 -13.44 -13.72 15.43
C ILE A 658 -12.71 -14.66 14.47
N ASP A 659 -11.85 -14.10 13.62
CA ASP A 659 -11.07 -14.86 12.62
C ASP A 659 -9.55 -14.64 12.79
N PRO A 660 -8.93 -15.20 13.86
CA PRO A 660 -7.52 -14.99 14.19
C PRO A 660 -6.50 -15.28 13.07
N ASP A 661 -6.71 -16.33 12.26
CA ASP A 661 -5.85 -16.63 11.10
C ASP A 661 -6.28 -15.94 9.78
N GLY A 662 -7.30 -15.08 9.84
CA GLY A 662 -7.60 -14.03 8.86
C GLY A 662 -8.83 -14.30 7.99
N LEU A 663 -9.59 -13.23 7.69
CA LEU A 663 -10.87 -13.34 6.94
C LEU A 663 -10.72 -14.05 5.58
N GLY A 664 -11.25 -15.28 5.51
CA GLY A 664 -11.22 -16.11 4.30
C GLY A 664 -9.87 -16.80 4.04
N ILE A 665 -9.04 -16.93 5.08
CA ILE A 665 -7.70 -17.51 5.09
C ILE A 665 -7.71 -18.64 6.13
N GLY A 666 -6.90 -19.69 5.96
CA GLY A 666 -6.71 -20.72 6.99
C GLY A 666 -7.95 -21.59 7.29
N ASP A 667 -8.28 -21.75 8.57
CA ASP A 667 -9.48 -22.46 9.04
C ASP A 667 -10.61 -21.45 9.32
N GLY A 668 -11.89 -21.83 9.20
CA GLY A 668 -12.98 -20.86 9.39
C GLY A 668 -13.09 -20.27 10.82
N ALA A 669 -13.46 -18.98 10.88
CA ALA A 669 -13.71 -18.17 12.08
C ALA A 669 -14.34 -18.92 13.27
N ILE A 670 -13.92 -18.54 14.48
CA ILE A 670 -14.26 -19.19 15.74
C ILE A 670 -15.20 -18.33 16.61
N TYR A 671 -15.98 -18.99 17.47
CA TYR A 671 -16.92 -18.33 18.37
C TYR A 671 -16.39 -18.29 19.80
N VAL A 672 -16.17 -17.08 20.33
CA VAL A 672 -15.47 -16.81 21.59
C VAL A 672 -16.29 -15.92 22.52
N GLU A 673 -15.83 -15.74 23.76
CA GLU A 673 -16.34 -14.73 24.69
C GLU A 673 -15.34 -13.56 24.74
N CYS A 674 -15.80 -12.32 24.56
CA CYS A 674 -14.98 -11.11 24.51
C CYS A 674 -15.42 -10.09 25.56
N ASP A 675 -14.46 -9.52 26.29
CA ASP A 675 -14.62 -8.27 27.03
C ASP A 675 -14.14 -7.11 26.14
N MET A 676 -15.09 -6.29 25.68
CA MET A 676 -14.86 -5.20 24.72
C MET A 676 -14.31 -3.92 25.38
N LYS A 677 -14.16 -3.92 26.71
CA LYS A 677 -13.72 -2.78 27.52
C LYS A 677 -12.23 -2.89 27.88
N THR A 678 -11.75 -4.12 28.06
CA THR A 678 -10.34 -4.47 28.27
C THR A 678 -9.66 -4.93 26.98
N GLY A 679 -10.43 -5.33 25.96
CA GLY A 679 -9.88 -5.93 24.74
C GLY A 679 -9.36 -7.36 24.98
N THR A 680 -10.09 -8.13 25.78
CA THR A 680 -9.71 -9.48 26.22
C THR A 680 -10.62 -10.54 25.60
N THR A 681 -10.03 -11.58 25.02
CA THR A 681 -10.70 -12.75 24.46
C THR A 681 -10.52 -13.95 25.40
N TYR A 682 -11.61 -14.68 25.65
CA TYR A 682 -11.66 -15.88 26.48
C TYR A 682 -12.04 -17.09 25.62
N LEU A 683 -11.10 -18.02 25.43
CA LEU A 683 -11.30 -19.25 24.65
C LEU A 683 -11.41 -20.47 25.60
N GLY A 684 -12.59 -21.11 25.58
CA GLY A 684 -12.96 -22.20 26.49
C GLY A 684 -12.76 -23.62 25.95
N HIS A 685 -12.76 -24.59 26.86
CA HIS A 685 -12.45 -26.00 26.58
C HIS A 685 -13.22 -26.99 27.48
N ASP A 686 -13.10 -28.27 27.19
CA ASP A 686 -13.83 -29.36 27.85
C ASP A 686 -13.32 -29.74 29.27
N SER A 687 -12.41 -28.94 29.84
CA SER A 687 -11.64 -29.30 31.04
C SER A 687 -11.48 -28.12 32.03
N GLU A 688 -12.41 -27.15 31.97
CA GLU A 688 -12.48 -25.99 32.90
C GLU A 688 -12.97 -26.36 34.31
N ALA A 689 -13.57 -27.54 34.48
CA ALA A 689 -13.99 -28.07 35.77
C ALA A 689 -12.85 -28.87 36.45
N THR A 690 -12.87 -28.92 37.78
CA THR A 690 -11.95 -29.78 38.55
C THR A 690 -12.20 -31.26 38.27
N ILE A 691 -11.14 -31.99 37.92
CA ILE A 691 -11.17 -33.41 37.55
C ILE A 691 -10.20 -34.19 38.45
N ASP A 692 -10.71 -35.24 39.10
CA ASP A 692 -9.92 -36.14 39.94
C ASP A 692 -8.89 -36.93 39.13
N ILE A 693 -7.68 -37.09 39.68
CA ILE A 693 -6.60 -37.86 39.06
C ILE A 693 -6.72 -39.32 39.55
N PRO A 694 -6.97 -40.30 38.66
CA PRO A 694 -7.05 -41.71 39.04
C PRO A 694 -5.68 -42.25 39.46
N LYS A 695 -5.70 -43.39 40.15
CA LYS A 695 -4.48 -44.12 40.54
C LYS A 695 -3.66 -44.51 39.31
N CYS A 696 -2.44 -43.99 39.23
CA CYS A 696 -1.50 -44.19 38.13
C CYS A 696 -0.09 -44.29 38.70
N ASN A 697 0.57 -45.45 38.58
CA ASN A 697 1.89 -45.65 39.19
C ASN A 697 3.04 -45.13 38.31
N ASP A 698 2.94 -45.33 36.99
CA ASP A 698 3.98 -44.97 36.03
C ASP A 698 3.90 -43.48 35.62
N PRO A 699 5.01 -42.83 35.19
CA PRO A 699 5.00 -41.44 34.74
C PRO A 699 3.97 -41.17 33.64
N GLY A 700 3.12 -40.15 33.82
CA GLY A 700 2.12 -39.72 32.83
C GLY A 700 1.07 -40.74 32.38
N CYS A 701 0.91 -41.88 33.07
CA CYS A 701 0.03 -42.96 32.62
C CYS A 701 -1.48 -42.62 32.72
N TYR A 702 -1.84 -41.59 33.49
CA TYR A 702 -3.09 -40.85 33.29
C TYR A 702 -2.82 -39.64 32.40
N SER A 703 -3.63 -39.45 31.37
CA SER A 703 -3.60 -38.22 30.57
C SER A 703 -5.00 -37.70 30.28
N ARG A 704 -5.15 -36.38 30.30
CA ARG A 704 -6.34 -35.64 29.87
C ARG A 704 -6.01 -34.80 28.63
N PRO A 705 -6.44 -35.21 27.42
CA PRO A 705 -6.48 -34.31 26.27
C PRO A 705 -7.44 -33.15 26.55
N ILE A 706 -7.10 -31.96 26.08
CA ILE A 706 -7.89 -30.72 26.23
C ILE A 706 -8.54 -30.40 24.90
N LEU A 707 -9.88 -30.26 24.87
CA LEU A 707 -10.63 -29.97 23.66
C LEU A 707 -11.23 -28.56 23.72
N TYR A 708 -10.64 -27.63 22.97
CA TYR A 708 -11.16 -26.26 22.80
C TYR A 708 -12.45 -26.30 21.98
N GLN A 709 -13.50 -25.63 22.47
CA GLN A 709 -14.84 -25.79 21.90
C GLN A 709 -15.01 -24.94 20.64
N ASN A 710 -15.59 -25.52 19.58
CA ASN A 710 -15.85 -24.87 18.28
C ASN A 710 -14.62 -24.18 17.64
N THR A 711 -13.41 -24.63 17.97
CA THR A 711 -12.14 -23.98 17.62
C THR A 711 -11.11 -25.04 17.22
N THR A 712 -10.27 -24.73 16.22
CA THR A 712 -9.16 -25.61 15.82
C THR A 712 -7.87 -25.23 16.56
N ALA A 713 -6.92 -26.16 16.65
CA ALA A 713 -5.62 -25.88 17.27
C ALA A 713 -4.87 -24.73 16.56
N LYS A 714 -5.04 -24.60 15.23
CA LYS A 714 -4.54 -23.46 14.44
C LYS A 714 -5.17 -22.15 14.88
N GLN A 715 -6.50 -22.04 14.91
CA GLN A 715 -7.18 -20.80 15.30
C GLN A 715 -6.88 -20.40 16.77
N ALA A 716 -6.67 -21.38 17.66
CA ALA A 716 -6.21 -21.11 19.02
C ALA A 716 -4.75 -20.62 19.09
N LYS A 717 -3.84 -21.20 18.28
CA LYS A 717 -2.45 -20.73 18.13
C LYS A 717 -2.40 -19.33 17.51
N ALA A 718 -3.21 -19.09 16.49
CA ALA A 718 -3.33 -17.82 15.79
C ALA A 718 -3.78 -16.70 16.76
N LEU A 719 -4.80 -16.97 17.59
CA LEU A 719 -5.22 -16.07 18.67
C LEU A 719 -4.05 -15.77 19.64
N ALA A 720 -3.30 -16.80 20.03
CA ALA A 720 -2.13 -16.62 20.88
C ALA A 720 -1.03 -15.76 20.23
N GLU A 721 -0.74 -15.96 18.94
CA GLU A 721 0.29 -15.21 18.22
C GLU A 721 -0.08 -13.74 17.99
N ILE A 722 -1.32 -13.43 17.62
CA ILE A 722 -1.74 -12.06 17.26
C ILE A 722 -1.99 -11.14 18.46
N SER A 723 -2.32 -11.67 19.64
CA SER A 723 -2.51 -10.86 20.85
C SER A 723 -1.19 -10.37 21.43
N ALA A 724 -1.21 -9.29 22.20
CA ALA A 724 0.01 -8.76 22.84
C ALA A 724 0.48 -9.73 23.93
N GLU A 725 -0.45 -10.11 24.81
CA GLU A 725 -0.24 -11.03 25.92
C GLU A 725 -1.29 -12.14 25.85
N CYS A 726 -0.90 -13.36 26.23
CA CYS A 726 -1.83 -14.43 26.53
C CYS A 726 -1.35 -15.21 27.74
N HIS A 727 -2.30 -15.72 28.52
CA HIS A 727 -2.01 -16.56 29.67
C HIS A 727 -3.08 -17.65 29.87
N GLN A 728 -2.71 -18.70 30.59
CA GLN A 728 -3.61 -19.78 30.96
C GLN A 728 -3.29 -20.25 32.39
N THR A 729 -4.31 -20.28 33.25
CA THR A 729 -4.15 -20.70 34.66
C THR A 729 -4.26 -22.21 34.81
N ILE A 730 -3.51 -22.77 35.75
CA ILE A 730 -3.54 -24.19 36.08
C ILE A 730 -3.47 -24.39 37.60
N GLN A 731 -4.18 -25.40 38.10
CA GLN A 731 -4.15 -25.81 39.50
C GLN A 731 -4.01 -27.33 39.58
N VAL A 732 -3.11 -27.79 40.44
CA VAL A 732 -2.92 -29.20 40.78
C VAL A 732 -3.05 -29.35 42.30
N ASN A 733 -4.10 -30.03 42.76
CA ASN A 733 -4.21 -30.51 44.13
C ASN A 733 -3.65 -31.93 44.17
N CYS A 734 -2.86 -32.27 45.19
CA CYS A 734 -2.12 -33.52 45.28
C CYS A 734 -2.18 -34.12 46.69
N LEU A 735 -2.00 -35.44 46.78
CA LEU A 735 -2.02 -36.23 48.02
C LEU A 735 -0.95 -37.34 47.91
N GLY A 736 0.31 -36.91 47.87
CA GLY A 736 1.34 -37.60 47.09
C GLY A 736 1.10 -37.41 45.59
N GLY A 737 1.95 -38.00 44.75
CA GLY A 737 1.96 -37.71 43.30
C GLY A 737 2.73 -36.42 43.01
N PRO A 738 4.06 -36.46 43.05
CA PRO A 738 4.90 -35.30 42.76
C PRO A 738 4.90 -34.99 41.26
N LEU A 739 5.28 -33.77 40.91
CA LEU A 739 5.48 -33.34 39.54
C LEU A 739 6.86 -33.83 39.06
N THR A 740 7.90 -33.64 39.89
CA THR A 740 9.29 -34.04 39.63
C THR A 740 9.95 -34.62 40.89
N VAL A 741 10.70 -35.71 40.75
CA VAL A 741 11.58 -36.23 41.84
C VAL A 741 12.85 -36.83 41.24
N GLN A 742 14.02 -36.38 41.73
CA GLN A 742 15.34 -36.90 41.32
C GLN A 742 15.53 -36.86 39.80
N ASP A 743 15.26 -35.70 39.21
CA ASP A 743 15.35 -35.41 37.77
C ASP A 743 14.43 -36.27 36.87
N VAL A 744 13.48 -37.00 37.48
CA VAL A 744 12.42 -37.73 36.78
C VAL A 744 11.10 -36.97 36.91
N ASN A 745 10.56 -36.55 35.77
CA ASN A 745 9.26 -35.91 35.65
C ASN A 745 8.15 -37.00 35.69
N TYR A 746 7.22 -36.90 36.62
CA TYR A 746 6.06 -37.80 36.76
C TYR A 746 4.77 -37.17 36.23
N ALA A 747 4.69 -35.84 36.24
CA ALA A 747 3.64 -35.06 35.60
C ALA A 747 4.22 -34.01 34.64
N TRP A 748 3.48 -33.69 33.58
CA TRP A 748 3.81 -32.65 32.60
C TRP A 748 2.58 -32.29 31.78
N TRP A 749 2.64 -31.16 31.07
CA TRP A 749 1.64 -30.81 30.07
C TRP A 749 2.25 -30.79 28.66
N ASN A 750 1.40 -30.77 27.63
CA ASN A 750 1.83 -30.62 26.25
C ASN A 750 1.40 -29.26 25.71
N ASP A 751 2.32 -28.60 25.00
CA ASP A 751 2.07 -27.32 24.34
C ASP A 751 1.25 -27.47 23.05
N VAL A 752 1.02 -26.34 22.37
CA VAL A 752 0.27 -26.24 21.12
C VAL A 752 0.84 -27.06 19.96
N ASP A 753 2.16 -27.27 19.94
CA ASP A 753 2.86 -28.09 18.93
C ASP A 753 3.10 -29.53 19.43
N GLY A 754 2.66 -29.85 20.66
CA GLY A 754 2.69 -31.17 21.26
C GLY A 754 3.93 -31.50 22.08
N ASN A 755 4.90 -30.59 22.23
CA ASN A 755 6.11 -30.84 23.01
C ASN A 755 5.81 -30.90 24.51
N ILE A 756 6.68 -31.54 25.28
CA ILE A 756 6.54 -31.73 26.73
C ILE A 756 7.02 -30.46 27.46
N GLN A 757 6.16 -29.91 28.31
CA GLN A 757 6.43 -28.75 29.16
C GLN A 757 6.30 -29.13 30.63
N THR A 758 7.30 -28.77 31.45
CA THR A 758 7.40 -29.17 32.86
C THR A 758 7.40 -28.02 33.85
N PHE A 759 7.49 -26.77 33.40
CA PHE A 759 7.18 -25.60 34.24
C PHE A 759 5.67 -25.49 34.45
N TRP A 760 5.20 -24.98 35.59
CA TRP A 760 3.77 -24.88 35.90
C TRP A 760 3.30 -23.44 36.11
N SER A 761 4.21 -22.48 36.33
CA SER A 761 3.90 -21.04 36.33
C SER A 761 4.99 -20.20 35.69
N GLY A 762 4.64 -18.99 35.26
CA GLY A 762 5.57 -17.99 34.73
C GLY A 762 5.83 -18.11 33.23
N SER A 763 7.03 -17.69 32.83
CA SER A 763 7.40 -17.43 31.43
C SER A 763 8.73 -18.06 30.98
N ASP A 764 9.35 -18.94 31.78
CA ASP A 764 10.57 -19.67 31.40
C ASP A 764 10.29 -21.17 31.32
N ALA A 765 10.38 -21.74 30.11
CA ALA A 765 10.19 -23.18 29.87
C ALA A 765 11.30 -24.07 30.44
N ASN A 766 12.46 -23.49 30.77
CA ASN A 766 13.65 -24.25 31.20
C ASN A 766 13.67 -24.52 32.72
N VAL A 767 12.79 -23.87 33.49
CA VAL A 767 12.79 -23.90 34.95
C VAL A 767 11.53 -24.60 35.46
N HIS A 768 11.70 -25.74 36.14
CA HIS A 768 10.60 -26.42 36.81
C HIS A 768 10.18 -25.62 38.05
N THR A 769 9.16 -24.76 37.91
CA THR A 769 8.62 -23.97 39.04
C THR A 769 7.10 -23.82 39.00
N CYS A 770 6.52 -23.67 40.19
CA CYS A 770 5.11 -23.37 40.45
C CYS A 770 4.98 -21.96 41.04
N GLN A 771 3.76 -21.42 41.17
CA GLN A 771 3.58 -20.05 41.68
C GLN A 771 4.15 -19.87 43.09
N CYS A 772 4.18 -20.92 43.92
CA CYS A 772 4.77 -20.84 45.26
C CYS A 772 6.30 -20.74 45.26
N GLY A 773 6.99 -21.21 44.21
CA GLY A 773 8.44 -21.09 44.05
C GLY A 773 8.81 -19.66 43.68
N ILE A 774 8.18 -19.14 42.61
CA ILE A 774 8.29 -17.74 42.16
C ILE A 774 8.04 -16.76 43.31
N ASP A 775 6.92 -16.90 44.01
CA ASP A 775 6.53 -16.00 45.11
C ASP A 775 7.17 -16.38 46.47
N ASN A 776 8.03 -17.41 46.51
CA ASN A 776 8.78 -17.88 47.68
C ASN A 776 7.90 -18.23 48.92
N TYR A 777 6.74 -18.87 48.71
CA TYR A 777 5.83 -19.34 49.78
C TYR A 777 5.58 -20.85 49.84
N CYS A 778 6.28 -21.69 49.07
CA CYS A 778 6.10 -23.15 49.14
C CYS A 778 6.27 -23.68 50.58
N VAL A 779 5.46 -24.69 50.94
CA VAL A 779 5.45 -25.34 52.28
C VAL A 779 6.82 -25.93 52.64
N ARG A 780 7.62 -26.25 51.62
CA ARG A 780 9.05 -26.55 51.73
C ARG A 780 9.85 -25.50 50.95
N PRO A 781 10.64 -24.63 51.62
CA PRO A 781 11.49 -23.64 50.96
C PRO A 781 12.68 -24.22 50.18
N ASP A 782 12.85 -25.55 50.15
CA ASP A 782 13.87 -26.26 49.39
C ASP A 782 13.30 -26.96 48.13
N LEU A 783 12.07 -26.60 47.73
CA LEU A 783 11.37 -27.10 46.53
C LEU A 783 10.60 -25.96 45.83
N GLU A 784 10.52 -26.04 44.51
CA GLU A 784 9.87 -25.04 43.64
C GLU A 784 8.34 -25.22 43.50
N CYS A 785 7.84 -26.38 43.94
CA CYS A 785 6.44 -26.80 43.91
C CYS A 785 6.09 -27.55 45.21
N ASN A 786 4.87 -27.35 45.73
CA ASN A 786 4.39 -28.02 46.93
C ASN A 786 4.23 -29.54 46.74
N CYS A 787 3.74 -30.00 45.59
CA CYS A 787 3.47 -31.40 45.32
C CYS A 787 4.73 -32.28 45.31
N ASP A 788 5.89 -31.71 44.99
CA ASP A 788 7.18 -32.41 45.00
C ASP A 788 7.67 -32.77 46.42
N ALA A 789 7.05 -32.19 47.46
CA ALA A 789 7.23 -32.67 48.82
C ALA A 789 6.85 -34.17 48.95
N ASN A 790 6.01 -34.69 48.05
CA ASN A 790 5.64 -36.10 47.92
C ASN A 790 5.16 -36.74 49.24
N VAL A 791 4.41 -35.96 50.01
CA VAL A 791 3.83 -36.36 51.31
C VAL A 791 2.37 -36.74 51.15
N ALA A 792 1.90 -37.69 51.97
CA ALA A 792 0.48 -38.05 52.06
C ALA A 792 -0.33 -37.00 52.88
N VAL A 793 -0.20 -35.73 52.51
CA VAL A 793 -0.92 -34.58 53.06
C VAL A 793 -1.50 -33.80 51.87
N PRO A 794 -2.76 -33.31 51.93
CA PRO A 794 -3.31 -32.49 50.86
C PRO A 794 -2.49 -31.21 50.66
N LEU A 795 -1.98 -31.02 49.45
CA LEU A 795 -1.24 -29.84 49.02
C LEU A 795 -1.78 -29.34 47.67
N THR A 796 -1.46 -28.10 47.33
CA THR A 796 -1.89 -27.45 46.08
C THR A 796 -0.75 -26.66 45.49
N ASP A 797 -0.53 -26.84 44.19
CA ASP A 797 0.22 -25.91 43.36
C ASP A 797 -0.73 -25.17 42.43
N ASN A 798 -0.54 -23.86 42.36
CA ASN A 798 -1.20 -22.97 41.40
C ASN A 798 -0.17 -22.50 40.38
N GLY A 799 -0.65 -22.12 39.20
CA GLY A 799 0.18 -21.63 38.12
C GLY A 799 -0.56 -20.71 37.16
N ASN A 800 0.20 -19.80 36.56
CA ASN A 800 -0.23 -18.92 35.49
C ASN A 800 0.82 -18.99 34.39
N ILE A 801 0.55 -19.77 33.34
CA ILE A 801 1.45 -19.95 32.21
C ILE A 801 1.32 -18.70 31.33
N GLN A 802 2.41 -17.94 31.19
CA GLN A 802 2.44 -16.66 30.45
C GLN A 802 3.30 -16.73 29.17
N LEU A 803 3.94 -17.87 28.91
CA LEU A 803 4.82 -18.05 27.76
C LEU A 803 4.00 -18.26 26.47
N LYS A 804 3.70 -17.14 25.79
CA LYS A 804 2.76 -17.05 24.66
C LYS A 804 2.96 -18.10 23.57
N ASN A 805 4.21 -18.45 23.24
CA ASN A 805 4.56 -19.37 22.14
C ASN A 805 4.40 -20.86 22.46
N VAL A 806 4.00 -21.24 23.68
CA VAL A 806 3.65 -22.63 24.05
C VAL A 806 2.18 -22.79 24.44
N LEU A 807 1.38 -21.73 24.33
CA LEU A 807 -0.06 -21.74 24.57
C LEU A 807 -0.86 -21.97 23.28
N PRO A 808 -2.08 -22.56 23.34
CA PRO A 808 -2.72 -23.13 24.53
C PRO A 808 -2.15 -24.48 24.99
N VAL A 809 -2.47 -24.87 26.23
CA VAL A 809 -2.23 -26.22 26.75
C VAL A 809 -3.13 -27.24 26.04
N THR A 810 -2.55 -28.29 25.43
CA THR A 810 -3.29 -29.30 24.64
C THR A 810 -3.54 -30.62 25.37
N LYS A 811 -2.73 -30.96 26.37
CA LYS A 811 -2.84 -32.21 27.15
C LYS A 811 -2.21 -32.04 28.52
N LEU A 812 -2.83 -32.62 29.55
CA LEU A 812 -2.26 -32.79 30.88
C LEU A 812 -1.92 -34.26 31.12
N ASN A 813 -0.82 -34.54 31.83
CA ASN A 813 -0.31 -35.89 32.08
C ASN A 813 0.15 -35.98 33.54
N PHE A 814 -0.26 -37.03 34.25
CA PHE A 814 0.09 -37.24 35.66
C PHE A 814 0.43 -38.71 35.92
N GLY A 815 1.28 -38.94 36.92
CA GLY A 815 1.77 -40.26 37.32
C GLY A 815 2.21 -40.30 38.78
N ARG A 816 2.60 -41.48 39.25
CA ARG A 816 2.97 -41.75 40.65
C ARG A 816 1.87 -41.39 41.68
N THR A 817 0.60 -41.38 41.27
CA THR A 817 -0.57 -41.19 42.14
C THR A 817 -0.96 -42.50 42.83
N ILE A 818 -0.40 -42.71 44.03
CA ILE A 818 -0.55 -43.94 44.82
C ILE A 818 -1.91 -44.00 45.56
N HIS A 819 -2.42 -42.83 45.95
CA HIS A 819 -3.75 -42.65 46.55
C HIS A 819 -4.78 -42.24 45.48
N ASP A 820 -6.03 -41.96 45.88
CA ASP A 820 -6.99 -41.28 45.01
C ASP A 820 -6.52 -39.82 44.86
N GLY A 821 -5.66 -39.61 43.87
CA GLY A 821 -4.34 -39.01 44.11
C GLY A 821 -4.24 -37.50 43.97
N GLY A 822 -5.36 -36.80 44.12
CA GLY A 822 -5.46 -35.38 43.82
C GLY A 822 -6.42 -35.07 42.67
N SER A 823 -6.40 -33.82 42.20
CA SER A 823 -7.28 -33.31 41.16
C SER A 823 -6.59 -32.18 40.40
N HIS A 824 -6.82 -32.04 39.11
CA HIS A 824 -6.34 -30.89 38.31
C HIS A 824 -7.50 -29.97 37.89
N THR A 825 -7.18 -28.74 37.52
CA THR A 825 -8.09 -27.77 36.90
C THR A 825 -7.28 -26.88 35.97
N LEU A 826 -7.79 -26.59 34.77
CA LEU A 826 -7.16 -25.73 33.76
C LEU A 826 -8.14 -24.63 33.39
N GLY A 827 -7.71 -23.36 33.44
CA GLY A 827 -8.54 -22.23 33.05
C GLY A 827 -8.57 -22.02 31.53
N LYS A 828 -9.52 -21.20 31.06
CA LYS A 828 -9.59 -20.72 29.67
C LYS A 828 -8.25 -20.15 29.21
N LEU A 829 -7.97 -20.21 27.91
CA LEU A 829 -6.94 -19.36 27.31
C LEU A 829 -7.48 -17.92 27.32
N ILE A 830 -6.72 -17.00 27.93
CA ILE A 830 -7.06 -15.58 28.04
C ILE A 830 -6.02 -14.78 27.26
N CYS A 831 -6.46 -14.06 26.23
CA CYS A 831 -5.59 -13.29 25.33
C CYS A 831 -6.06 -11.84 25.21
N SER A 832 -5.14 -10.88 25.20
CA SER A 832 -5.49 -9.45 25.20
C SER A 832 -4.51 -8.57 24.41
N GLY A 833 -5.01 -7.43 23.95
CA GLY A 833 -4.26 -6.49 23.12
C GLY A 833 -3.88 -7.05 21.75
N LYS A 834 -2.99 -6.35 21.04
CA LYS A 834 -2.48 -6.72 19.72
C LYS A 834 -0.95 -6.73 19.76
N SER A 835 -0.33 -7.81 19.28
CA SER A 835 1.13 -7.90 19.16
C SER A 835 1.62 -6.78 18.25
N THR A 836 2.62 -6.04 18.69
CA THR A 836 3.46 -5.29 17.76
C THR A 836 4.11 -6.30 16.81
N PRO A 837 4.14 -6.03 15.49
CA PRO A 837 4.95 -6.83 14.58
C PRO A 837 6.44 -6.68 14.90
N PRO A 838 7.28 -7.69 14.62
CA PRO A 838 8.72 -7.52 14.73
C PRO A 838 9.19 -6.44 13.75
N GLU A 839 10.06 -5.54 14.23
CA GLU A 839 10.64 -4.42 13.47
C GLU A 839 11.20 -4.83 12.09
N TYR A 840 11.70 -6.06 12.02
CA TYR A 840 12.05 -6.74 10.77
C TYR A 840 11.47 -8.17 10.82
N PRO A 841 10.67 -8.62 9.83
CA PRO A 841 10.10 -9.96 9.83
C PRO A 841 11.20 -11.02 9.71
N SER A 842 11.12 -12.07 10.53
CA SER A 842 12.09 -13.17 10.60
C SER A 842 11.59 -14.47 9.96
N SER A 843 10.31 -14.49 9.57
CA SER A 843 9.63 -15.64 9.00
C SER A 843 8.57 -15.24 7.97
N CYS A 844 8.10 -16.21 7.19
CA CYS A 844 6.92 -16.00 6.35
C CYS A 844 5.64 -15.75 7.17
N ALA A 845 5.53 -16.28 8.39
CA ALA A 845 4.43 -15.95 9.28
C ALA A 845 4.46 -14.46 9.71
N ASP A 846 5.65 -13.90 9.98
CA ASP A 846 5.79 -12.47 10.27
C ASP A 846 5.43 -11.59 9.06
N LEU A 847 5.87 -12.00 7.86
CA LEU A 847 5.52 -11.33 6.60
C LEU A 847 4.00 -11.32 6.39
N TRP A 848 3.33 -12.44 6.65
CA TRP A 848 1.87 -12.53 6.62
C TRP A 848 1.24 -11.62 7.68
N ARG A 849 1.79 -11.59 8.90
CA ARG A 849 1.29 -10.77 10.03
C ARG A 849 1.42 -9.26 9.80
N ILE A 850 2.31 -8.82 8.90
CA ILE A 850 2.38 -7.44 8.38
C ILE A 850 1.63 -7.21 7.06
N GLY A 851 0.84 -8.19 6.60
CA GLY A 851 -0.09 -8.05 5.48
C GLY A 851 0.44 -8.49 4.11
N HIS A 852 1.58 -9.18 4.02
CA HIS A 852 1.98 -9.82 2.77
C HIS A 852 1.12 -11.05 2.48
N THR A 853 0.51 -11.06 1.29
CA THR A 853 -0.48 -12.07 0.86
C THR A 853 -0.26 -12.55 -0.58
N LEU A 854 0.84 -12.14 -1.21
CA LEU A 854 1.20 -12.53 -2.57
C LEU A 854 2.33 -13.57 -2.54
N ASN A 855 2.11 -14.75 -3.10
CA ASN A 855 3.15 -15.79 -3.16
C ASN A 855 4.40 -15.29 -3.89
N GLY A 856 5.58 -15.55 -3.32
CA GLY A 856 6.84 -15.13 -3.94
C GLY A 856 8.02 -15.10 -2.98
N PHE A 857 9.10 -14.43 -3.42
CA PHE A 857 10.37 -14.34 -2.70
C PHE A 857 10.42 -13.05 -1.87
N TYR A 858 10.72 -13.19 -0.58
CA TYR A 858 10.75 -12.09 0.39
C TYR A 858 12.07 -12.06 1.17
N PRO A 859 12.63 -10.88 1.45
CA PRO A 859 13.72 -10.72 2.41
C PRO A 859 13.18 -10.85 3.84
N ILE A 860 13.88 -11.61 4.67
CA ILE A 860 13.64 -11.72 6.13
C ILE A 860 14.95 -11.51 6.90
N ARG A 861 14.83 -11.16 8.18
CA ARG A 861 15.95 -11.10 9.13
C ARG A 861 16.36 -12.50 9.59
N GLY A 862 17.51 -12.98 9.14
CA GLY A 862 18.24 -14.08 9.77
C GLY A 862 19.20 -13.59 10.87
N ASP A 863 19.87 -14.51 11.55
CA ASP A 863 20.66 -14.24 12.77
C ASP A 863 21.82 -13.24 12.58
N LYS A 864 22.37 -13.17 11.35
CA LYS A 864 23.55 -12.34 11.01
C LYS A 864 23.46 -11.62 9.67
N TYR A 865 22.44 -11.90 8.87
CA TYR A 865 22.28 -11.38 7.52
C TYR A 865 20.81 -11.49 7.08
N VAL A 866 20.44 -10.73 6.04
CA VAL A 866 19.14 -10.85 5.38
C VAL A 866 19.12 -12.16 4.59
N GLU A 867 18.17 -13.04 4.90
CA GLU A 867 17.89 -14.24 4.11
C GLU A 867 16.75 -13.94 3.12
N PHE A 868 16.70 -14.69 2.01
CA PHE A 868 15.54 -14.68 1.12
C PHE A 868 14.78 -16.00 1.26
N VAL A 869 13.46 -15.91 1.35
CA VAL A 869 12.56 -17.06 1.51
C VAL A 869 11.43 -17.00 0.50
N HIS A 870 10.99 -18.16 0.00
CA HIS A 870 9.76 -18.25 -0.77
C HIS A 870 8.60 -18.52 0.19
N CYS A 871 7.64 -17.61 0.22
CA CYS A 871 6.44 -17.71 1.04
C CYS A 871 5.24 -18.09 0.15
N ASP A 872 4.52 -19.15 0.53
CA ASP A 872 3.22 -19.49 -0.07
C ASP A 872 2.07 -19.12 0.87
N PHE A 873 1.55 -17.90 0.72
CA PHE A 873 0.49 -17.36 1.56
C PHE A 873 -0.91 -17.95 1.26
N THR A 874 -1.05 -18.89 0.32
CA THR A 874 -2.32 -19.61 0.12
C THR A 874 -2.69 -20.49 1.32
N LEU A 875 -1.73 -20.77 2.20
CA LEU A 875 -1.90 -21.51 3.45
C LEU A 875 -2.20 -20.62 4.68
N GLY A 876 -2.28 -19.29 4.49
CA GLY A 876 -2.56 -18.34 5.56
C GLY A 876 -1.43 -18.23 6.57
N GLN A 877 -1.73 -18.20 7.88
CA GLN A 877 -0.69 -18.26 8.92
C GLN A 877 0.19 -19.51 8.82
N ASN A 878 -0.29 -20.59 8.21
CA ASN A 878 0.47 -21.83 8.00
C ASN A 878 1.43 -21.71 6.79
N VAL A 879 2.05 -20.55 6.57
CA VAL A 879 2.89 -20.30 5.39
C VAL A 879 4.03 -21.31 5.31
N GLU A 880 4.10 -22.10 4.24
CA GLU A 880 5.29 -22.92 3.97
C GLU A 880 6.47 -22.00 3.64
N GLN A 881 7.33 -21.80 4.64
CA GLN A 881 8.59 -21.07 4.50
C GLN A 881 9.64 -21.98 3.86
N ASN A 882 9.63 -22.02 2.53
CA ASN A 882 10.74 -22.59 1.79
C ASN A 882 11.92 -21.61 1.88
N ARG A 883 12.90 -21.91 2.75
CA ARG A 883 14.14 -21.12 2.85
C ARG A 883 14.94 -21.30 1.54
N ILE A 884 14.88 -20.29 0.67
CA ILE A 884 15.70 -20.17 -0.54
C ILE A 884 17.08 -19.71 -0.12
N GLY A 885 17.70 -20.58 0.67
CA GLY A 885 18.89 -20.25 1.40
C GLY A 885 20.13 -20.33 0.53
N PHE A 886 21.23 -20.34 1.27
CA PHE A 886 22.61 -20.48 0.83
C PHE A 886 22.93 -21.75 0.01
N VAL A 887 21.95 -22.64 -0.22
CA VAL A 887 22.09 -23.87 -1.02
C VAL A 887 21.71 -23.65 -2.48
N ASP A 888 20.72 -22.78 -2.75
CA ASP A 888 19.97 -22.82 -4.01
C ASP A 888 20.22 -21.65 -4.98
N VAL A 889 20.59 -20.45 -4.49
CA VAL A 889 20.70 -19.23 -5.33
C VAL A 889 22.01 -18.43 -5.17
N LYS A 890 22.85 -18.72 -4.15
CA LYS A 890 24.22 -18.18 -4.04
C LYS A 890 25.15 -19.21 -3.40
N SER A 891 26.29 -19.50 -4.04
CA SER A 891 27.27 -20.49 -3.55
C SER A 891 28.07 -20.06 -2.31
N LYS A 892 28.70 -21.07 -1.68
CA LYS A 892 29.75 -20.93 -0.65
C LYS A 892 30.78 -19.88 -1.08
N PRO A 893 31.13 -18.90 -0.24
CA PRO A 893 32.18 -17.96 -0.57
C PRO A 893 33.44 -18.77 -0.87
N VAL A 894 33.95 -18.65 -2.09
CA VAL A 894 35.16 -19.33 -2.52
C VAL A 894 36.28 -18.33 -2.40
N GLN A 895 36.94 -18.32 -1.24
CA GLN A 895 38.05 -17.40 -0.98
C GLN A 895 39.13 -18.06 -0.14
N PHE A 896 40.38 -17.91 -0.57
CA PHE A 896 41.53 -18.47 0.13
C PHE A 896 42.70 -17.48 0.18
N TYR A 897 43.50 -17.63 1.23
CA TYR A 897 44.77 -16.96 1.43
C TYR A 897 45.75 -17.96 2.05
N VAL A 898 46.75 -18.35 1.26
CA VAL A 898 47.76 -19.36 1.64
C VAL A 898 49.16 -18.80 1.46
N GLN A 899 50.09 -19.27 2.28
CA GLN A 899 51.43 -18.68 2.46
C GLN A 899 52.49 -19.80 2.55
N SER A 900 53.75 -19.47 2.25
CA SER A 900 54.89 -20.39 2.48
C SER A 900 55.83 -19.82 3.54
N SER A 901 56.01 -20.58 4.62
CA SER A 901 56.95 -20.28 5.70
C SER A 901 58.42 -20.49 5.30
N LYS A 902 58.67 -21.15 4.15
CA LYS A 902 60.00 -21.61 3.71
C LYS A 902 60.33 -21.07 2.33
N SER A 903 61.62 -20.78 2.10
CA SER A 903 62.14 -20.51 0.75
C SER A 903 61.94 -21.71 -0.17
N ILE A 904 61.57 -21.45 -1.42
CA ILE A 904 61.18 -22.47 -2.40
C ILE A 904 62.21 -22.51 -3.54
N SER A 905 63.04 -23.56 -3.54
CA SER A 905 64.05 -23.87 -4.55
C SER A 905 63.65 -25.12 -5.35
N GLN A 906 63.77 -25.10 -6.68
CA GLN A 906 63.36 -26.25 -7.52
C GLN A 906 64.23 -27.50 -7.32
N PRO A 907 63.66 -28.71 -7.52
CA PRO A 907 63.86 -29.36 -8.82
C PRO A 907 62.70 -30.27 -9.28
N LEU A 908 61.78 -29.76 -10.10
CA LEU A 908 60.92 -30.55 -11.01
C LEU A 908 60.24 -29.59 -12.01
N ALA A 909 60.26 -29.93 -13.30
CA ALA A 909 59.55 -29.16 -14.32
C ALA A 909 58.03 -29.26 -14.12
N ASP A 910 57.32 -28.15 -14.32
CA ASP A 910 55.87 -28.01 -14.17
C ASP A 910 55.28 -28.42 -12.78
N SER A 911 56.09 -28.60 -11.74
CA SER A 911 55.58 -28.92 -10.40
C SER A 911 54.92 -27.72 -9.70
N PRO A 912 53.80 -27.92 -9.02
CA PRO A 912 53.08 -26.86 -8.33
C PRO A 912 53.88 -26.28 -7.15
N ILE A 913 53.73 -24.97 -6.93
CA ILE A 913 54.17 -24.30 -5.69
C ILE A 913 53.28 -24.80 -4.54
N LEU A 914 53.90 -25.37 -3.51
CA LEU A 914 53.21 -25.77 -2.28
C LEU A 914 53.22 -24.62 -1.26
N PHE A 915 52.19 -24.57 -0.44
CA PHE A 915 51.99 -23.57 0.61
C PHE A 915 51.72 -24.34 1.91
N ASP A 916 52.52 -24.10 2.94
CA ASP A 916 52.43 -24.85 4.20
C ASP A 916 51.67 -24.12 5.32
N GLU A 917 51.31 -22.85 5.09
CA GLU A 917 50.45 -22.05 5.95
C GLU A 917 49.12 -21.73 5.23
N GLU A 918 48.01 -21.96 5.93
CA GLU A 918 46.65 -21.78 5.44
C GLU A 918 45.91 -20.84 6.39
N THR A 919 45.70 -19.60 5.95
CA THR A 919 45.18 -18.51 6.78
C THR A 919 43.69 -18.25 6.48
N LEU A 920 43.24 -18.55 5.27
CA LEU A 920 41.83 -18.60 4.87
C LEU A 920 41.65 -19.64 3.74
N ASN A 921 40.53 -20.38 3.73
CA ASN A 921 40.19 -21.34 2.66
C ASN A 921 38.67 -21.65 2.66
N GLU A 922 37.84 -20.61 2.63
CA GLU A 922 36.40 -20.77 2.54
C GLU A 922 36.01 -21.37 1.18
N GLY A 923 35.03 -22.27 1.21
CA GLY A 923 34.71 -23.14 0.07
C GLY A 923 35.64 -24.35 -0.08
N GLY A 924 36.80 -24.40 0.59
CA GLY A 924 37.73 -25.54 0.57
C GLY A 924 38.36 -25.82 -0.80
N ALA A 925 38.47 -24.78 -1.64
CA ALA A 925 38.83 -24.93 -3.05
C ALA A 925 40.34 -24.96 -3.31
N MET A 926 41.17 -24.50 -2.36
CA MET A 926 42.63 -24.58 -2.45
C MET A 926 43.15 -25.80 -1.67
N ASP A 927 43.82 -26.73 -2.36
CA ASP A 927 44.50 -27.85 -1.72
C ASP A 927 45.97 -27.50 -1.46
N LYS A 928 46.30 -27.27 -0.19
CA LYS A 928 47.67 -26.99 0.27
C LYS A 928 48.65 -28.15 0.07
N THR A 929 48.16 -29.40 0.02
CA THR A 929 49.01 -30.59 -0.12
C THR A 929 49.48 -30.82 -1.55
N THR A 930 48.71 -30.36 -2.54
CA THR A 930 49.08 -30.41 -3.97
C THR A 930 49.44 -29.05 -4.56
N GLY A 931 49.13 -27.93 -3.90
CA GLY A 931 49.36 -26.59 -4.44
C GLY A 931 48.41 -26.22 -5.59
N ILE A 932 47.22 -26.84 -5.63
CA ILE A 932 46.26 -26.72 -6.72
C ILE A 932 44.94 -26.15 -6.17
N PHE A 933 44.47 -25.08 -6.80
CA PHE A 933 43.09 -24.62 -6.66
C PHE A 933 42.20 -25.35 -7.66
N THR A 934 41.05 -25.86 -7.23
CA THR A 934 40.01 -26.42 -8.12
C THR A 934 38.73 -25.61 -7.96
N ALA A 935 38.24 -25.00 -9.04
CA ALA A 935 37.03 -24.17 -9.03
C ALA A 935 35.80 -25.00 -8.65
N PRO A 936 35.13 -24.76 -7.50
CA PRO A 936 33.98 -25.57 -7.08
C PRO A 936 32.67 -25.19 -7.81
N LYS A 937 32.68 -24.07 -8.55
CA LYS A 937 31.59 -23.50 -9.33
C LYS A 937 32.15 -22.91 -10.63
N SER A 938 31.26 -22.60 -11.59
CA SER A 938 31.62 -21.74 -12.72
C SER A 938 31.45 -20.27 -12.32
N GLY A 939 32.34 -19.40 -12.80
CA GLY A 939 32.25 -17.97 -12.54
C GLY A 939 33.57 -17.21 -12.76
N THR A 940 33.56 -15.93 -12.42
CA THR A 940 34.71 -15.02 -12.53
C THR A 940 35.52 -15.01 -11.24
N TYR A 941 36.75 -15.50 -11.30
CA TYR A 941 37.68 -15.56 -10.17
C TYR A 941 38.81 -14.53 -10.31
N LEU A 942 39.07 -13.80 -9.23
CA LEU A 942 40.30 -13.05 -9.01
C LEU A 942 41.34 -13.96 -8.37
N PHE A 943 42.58 -13.84 -8.81
CA PHE A 943 43.77 -14.42 -8.19
C PHE A 943 44.85 -13.35 -8.05
N ASP A 944 45.60 -13.40 -6.95
CA ASP A 944 46.85 -12.65 -6.81
C ASP A 944 47.94 -13.53 -6.21
N PHE A 945 49.12 -13.47 -6.81
CA PHE A 945 50.33 -14.10 -6.29
C PHE A 945 51.36 -13.00 -6.02
N SER A 946 52.03 -13.10 -4.88
CA SER A 946 53.15 -12.25 -4.51
C SER A 946 54.27 -13.10 -3.91
N GLY A 947 55.52 -12.82 -4.28
CA GLY A 947 56.71 -13.49 -3.76
C GLY A 947 57.93 -12.58 -3.81
N VAL A 948 59.03 -12.97 -3.17
CA VAL A 948 60.28 -12.19 -3.14
C VAL A 948 61.44 -13.02 -3.68
N SER A 949 62.32 -12.43 -4.49
CA SER A 949 63.49 -13.11 -5.02
C SER A 949 64.65 -13.22 -4.02
N ASP A 950 65.32 -14.38 -3.98
CA ASP A 950 66.64 -14.51 -3.34
C ASP A 950 67.72 -13.84 -4.23
N PRO A 951 68.39 -12.77 -3.76
CA PRO A 951 69.43 -12.07 -4.54
C PRO A 951 70.66 -12.92 -4.88
N GLN A 952 70.90 -14.02 -4.14
CA GLN A 952 72.06 -14.90 -4.37
C GLN A 952 71.76 -16.01 -5.38
N GLN A 953 70.49 -16.17 -5.81
CA GLN A 953 70.07 -17.25 -6.70
C GLN A 953 69.34 -16.70 -7.94
N GLY A 954 70.15 -16.32 -8.93
CA GLY A 954 69.84 -16.38 -10.35
C GLY A 954 68.56 -15.67 -10.84
N VAL A 955 67.93 -16.28 -11.85
CA VAL A 955 66.82 -15.72 -12.63
C VAL A 955 65.64 -16.69 -12.52
N PHE A 956 64.46 -16.20 -12.14
CA PHE A 956 63.26 -17.06 -12.11
C PHE A 956 61.98 -16.44 -12.64
N SER A 957 61.14 -17.32 -13.18
CA SER A 957 59.80 -17.00 -13.66
C SER A 957 58.77 -17.86 -12.95
N VAL A 958 57.76 -17.20 -12.38
CA VAL A 958 56.55 -17.85 -11.84
C VAL A 958 55.46 -17.82 -12.90
N VAL A 959 54.76 -18.93 -13.07
CA VAL A 959 53.86 -19.20 -14.19
C VAL A 959 52.51 -19.71 -13.69
N PHE A 960 51.42 -19.08 -14.12
CA PHE A 960 50.07 -19.60 -13.95
C PHE A 960 49.74 -20.62 -15.05
N TYR A 961 49.21 -21.77 -14.63
CA TYR A 961 48.59 -22.77 -15.49
C TYR A 961 47.12 -22.93 -15.10
N VAL A 962 46.24 -22.98 -16.10
CA VAL A 962 44.82 -23.34 -15.94
C VAL A 962 44.57 -24.57 -16.82
N ASN A 963 44.11 -25.67 -16.23
CA ASN A 963 43.96 -26.99 -16.87
C ASN A 963 45.24 -27.47 -17.60
N GLY A 964 46.41 -27.14 -17.05
CA GLY A 964 47.71 -27.47 -17.64
C GLY A 964 48.15 -26.59 -18.82
N ALA A 965 47.32 -25.62 -19.26
CA ALA A 965 47.71 -24.61 -20.23
C ALA A 965 48.29 -23.37 -19.52
N LYS A 966 49.48 -22.92 -19.92
CA LYS A 966 50.08 -21.65 -19.43
C LYS A 966 49.18 -20.47 -19.80
N ARG A 967 48.74 -19.69 -18.80
CA ARG A 967 47.87 -18.49 -18.98
C ARG A 967 48.57 -17.17 -18.69
N GLY A 968 49.59 -17.15 -17.85
CA GLY A 968 50.37 -15.96 -17.52
C GLY A 968 51.72 -16.31 -16.90
N SER A 969 52.66 -15.37 -16.90
CA SER A 969 53.93 -15.52 -16.18
C SER A 969 54.62 -14.19 -15.93
N THR A 970 55.31 -14.10 -14.80
CA THR A 970 56.15 -12.98 -14.35
C THR A 970 57.62 -13.42 -14.30
N LEU A 971 58.58 -12.48 -14.20
CA LEU A 971 60.03 -12.76 -14.30
C LEU A 971 60.83 -11.85 -13.35
N ALA A 972 61.77 -12.43 -12.60
CA ALA A 972 62.82 -11.73 -11.86
C ALA A 972 64.19 -12.07 -12.48
N ASP A 973 64.93 -11.02 -12.87
CA ASP A 973 66.17 -11.11 -13.67
C ASP A 973 67.35 -10.35 -13.02
N ASN A 974 67.27 -10.06 -11.72
CA ASN A 974 68.23 -9.25 -10.97
C ASN A 974 68.84 -10.01 -9.79
N LEU A 975 70.14 -9.83 -9.56
CA LEU A 975 70.90 -10.27 -8.36
C LEU A 975 70.60 -9.39 -7.12
N SER A 976 69.36 -8.95 -6.97
CA SER A 976 68.87 -8.07 -5.91
C SER A 976 67.47 -8.48 -5.48
N GLN A 977 67.19 -8.41 -4.18
CA GLN A 977 65.88 -8.76 -3.62
C GLN A 977 64.79 -7.90 -4.27
N SER A 978 63.83 -8.56 -4.92
CA SER A 978 62.81 -7.93 -5.76
C SER A 978 61.46 -8.62 -5.53
N THR A 979 60.38 -7.85 -5.40
CA THR A 979 59.03 -8.40 -5.31
C THR A 979 58.52 -8.82 -6.69
N VAL A 980 57.90 -10.00 -6.75
CA VAL A 980 57.41 -10.68 -7.94
C VAL A 980 55.91 -10.89 -7.77
N THR A 981 55.09 -10.06 -8.42
CA THR A 981 53.63 -10.19 -8.39
C THR A 981 53.08 -10.75 -9.70
N LEU A 982 51.90 -11.37 -9.63
CA LEU A 982 51.13 -11.83 -10.78
C LEU A 982 49.62 -11.79 -10.47
N PRO A 983 48.99 -10.60 -10.48
CA PRO A 983 47.53 -10.50 -10.41
C PRO A 983 46.89 -11.06 -11.68
N SER A 984 45.68 -11.61 -11.57
CA SER A 984 44.97 -12.26 -12.68
C SER A 984 43.47 -12.36 -12.41
N ILE A 985 42.64 -12.08 -13.41
CA ILE A 985 41.20 -12.34 -13.36
C ILE A 985 40.88 -13.33 -14.48
N TRP A 986 40.28 -14.46 -14.12
CA TRP A 986 39.91 -15.53 -15.06
C TRP A 986 38.49 -15.99 -14.79
N HIS A 987 37.69 -16.06 -15.85
CA HIS A 987 36.46 -16.84 -15.85
C HIS A 987 36.84 -18.33 -15.95
N LEU A 988 36.36 -19.14 -15.00
CA LEU A 988 36.64 -20.57 -14.87
C LEU A 988 35.32 -21.35 -14.85
N ASN A 989 35.35 -22.56 -15.39
CA ASN A 989 34.24 -23.51 -15.23
C ASN A 989 34.41 -24.28 -13.91
N LYS A 990 33.31 -24.83 -13.42
CA LYS A 990 33.35 -25.85 -12.36
C LYS A 990 34.34 -26.97 -12.73
N ASP A 991 35.13 -27.38 -11.74
CA ASP A 991 36.19 -28.38 -11.76
C ASP A 991 37.47 -27.98 -12.56
N ASP A 992 37.55 -26.75 -13.10
CA ASP A 992 38.79 -26.19 -13.66
C ASP A 992 39.88 -26.05 -12.59
N LYS A 993 41.14 -26.35 -12.96
CA LYS A 993 42.28 -26.42 -12.03
C LYS A 993 43.33 -25.37 -12.32
N VAL A 994 43.64 -24.56 -11.31
CA VAL A 994 44.66 -23.51 -11.34
C VAL A 994 45.87 -23.95 -10.50
N LYS A 995 47.08 -23.84 -11.05
CA LYS A 995 48.34 -24.02 -10.32
C LYS A 995 49.35 -22.93 -10.68
N LEU A 996 50.24 -22.65 -9.74
CA LEU A 996 51.46 -21.86 -9.96
C LEU A 996 52.66 -22.80 -10.05
N SER A 997 53.63 -22.53 -10.93
CA SER A 997 54.89 -23.26 -11.04
C SER A 997 56.05 -22.29 -11.27
N ILE A 998 57.24 -22.64 -10.76
CA ILE A 998 58.50 -22.00 -11.17
C ILE A 998 58.96 -22.65 -12.48
N SER A 999 59.62 -21.88 -13.37
CA SER A 999 59.96 -22.30 -14.74
C SER A 999 61.46 -22.35 -15.07
N THR A 1000 62.35 -22.04 -14.13
CA THR A 1000 63.81 -22.04 -14.33
C THR A 1000 64.55 -22.54 -13.10
N THR A 1001 65.76 -23.08 -13.31
CA THR A 1001 66.45 -23.94 -12.35
C THR A 1001 67.51 -23.22 -11.50
N THR A 1002 67.64 -21.90 -11.58
CA THR A 1002 68.72 -21.15 -10.94
C THR A 1002 68.27 -20.16 -9.86
N GLY A 1003 66.97 -20.07 -9.59
CA GLY A 1003 66.43 -19.11 -8.63
C GLY A 1003 65.38 -19.64 -7.66
N THR A 1004 65.25 -18.90 -6.57
CA THR A 1004 64.53 -19.29 -5.36
C THR A 1004 63.59 -18.17 -4.92
N LEU A 1005 62.35 -18.52 -4.58
CA LEU A 1005 61.45 -17.64 -3.82
C LEU A 1005 61.93 -17.63 -2.37
N PHE A 1006 62.25 -16.46 -1.84
CA PHE A 1006 62.77 -16.29 -0.48
C PHE A 1006 61.63 -16.14 0.53
N SER A 1007 61.72 -16.78 1.69
CA SER A 1007 60.89 -16.54 2.87
C SER A 1007 61.65 -16.95 4.13
N ASN A 1008 61.46 -16.24 5.25
CA ASN A 1008 62.26 -16.46 6.46
C ASN A 1008 61.40 -16.46 7.74
N LEU A 1009 61.99 -16.92 8.84
CA LEU A 1009 61.31 -17.02 10.15
C LEU A 1009 61.44 -15.76 11.02
N LEU A 1010 61.87 -14.62 10.45
CA LEU A 1010 62.13 -13.37 11.20
C LEU A 1010 61.22 -12.23 10.75
N ASP A 1011 60.99 -12.10 9.45
CA ASP A 1011 60.10 -11.11 8.82
C ASP A 1011 58.74 -11.71 8.45
N GLY A 1012 58.60 -13.04 8.52
CA GLY A 1012 57.39 -13.80 8.20
C GLY A 1012 57.43 -14.50 6.83
N PRO A 1013 56.38 -15.24 6.45
CA PRO A 1013 56.23 -15.76 5.10
C PRO A 1013 56.20 -14.59 4.10
N LEU A 1014 57.00 -14.65 3.04
CA LEU A 1014 57.07 -13.60 2.00
C LEU A 1014 56.55 -14.09 0.64
N THR A 1015 56.01 -15.31 0.58
CA THR A 1015 55.35 -15.89 -0.58
C THR A 1015 53.88 -16.14 -0.24
N HIS A 1016 52.98 -15.60 -1.06
CA HIS A 1016 51.54 -15.55 -0.83
C HIS A 1016 50.79 -15.91 -2.11
N PHE A 1017 49.66 -16.60 -1.96
CA PHE A 1017 48.70 -16.83 -3.02
C PHE A 1017 47.28 -16.65 -2.50
N THR A 1018 46.52 -15.80 -3.18
CA THR A 1018 45.16 -15.40 -2.84
C THR A 1018 44.25 -15.70 -4.01
N GLY A 1019 43.02 -16.12 -3.75
CA GLY A 1019 41.98 -16.19 -4.77
C GLY A 1019 40.58 -15.99 -4.19
N ILE A 1020 39.71 -15.34 -4.97
CA ILE A 1020 38.36 -14.93 -4.57
C ILE A 1020 37.40 -15.09 -5.77
N LEU A 1021 36.26 -15.75 -5.58
CA LEU A 1021 35.14 -15.72 -6.52
C LEU A 1021 34.46 -14.34 -6.46
N LEU A 1022 34.49 -13.59 -7.57
CA LEU A 1022 33.84 -12.29 -7.69
C LEU A 1022 32.37 -12.41 -8.10
N GLU A 1023 32.04 -13.37 -8.96
CA GLU A 1023 30.74 -13.53 -9.59
C GLU A 1023 30.53 -15.00 -10.00
N GLU A 1024 29.38 -15.60 -9.64
CA GLU A 1024 29.01 -16.99 -9.98
C GLU A 1024 28.05 -17.05 -11.17
N ASP A 1025 28.24 -18.03 -12.06
CA ASP A 1025 27.29 -18.32 -13.13
C ASP A 1025 26.06 -19.07 -12.60
N ILE A 1026 25.11 -18.32 -12.05
CA ILE A 1026 23.86 -18.87 -11.48
C ILE A 1026 22.93 -19.43 -12.56
N PHE A 1027 23.04 -18.96 -13.81
CA PHE A 1027 22.20 -19.37 -14.93
C PHE A 1027 23.05 -19.79 -16.14
N THR A 1028 22.80 -20.98 -16.69
CA THR A 1028 23.39 -21.40 -17.96
C THR A 1028 22.72 -20.68 -19.13
N SER A 1029 23.50 -20.00 -19.96
CA SER A 1029 23.07 -19.37 -21.22
C SER A 1029 22.90 -20.35 -22.38
#